data_AF-A0A1T4PQL3-F1
#
_entry.id   AF-A0A1T4PQL3-F1
#
_cell.length_a   1.000
_cell.length_b   1.000
_cell.length_c   1.000
_cell.angle_alpha   90.00
_cell.angle_beta   90.00
_cell.angle_gamma   90.00
#
_symmetry.space_group_name_H-M   'P 1'
#
loop_
_entity.id
_entity.type
_entity.pdbx_description
1 polymer ?
#
loop_
_entity_poly.entity_id
_entity_poly.type
_entity_poly.pdbx_seq_one_letter_code
_entity_poly.pdbx_strand_id
1 'polypeptide(L)'
;MLFNVPLFGARGILMVKGRIAVLTAQSDEAYQRDFLMGVEKCAFESGYDVCIFSMYIKYQNTPERERGEATIYTLINYDLFDAVIVMADCIQTPDLWGFIEEDIHERFAGPVILVDMNSKYFKSFWTHGYKLIYKLISHLIEEHDYKDILFIAGKKWHEHTVKRVEAYKDAMSDHNLKVTDDMIFYGDYWYTSGEVCAEEILDSGRALPDAVACANDCMAIGFAKAMEKRGIRIPEDIAVTGYGTSKEGWTSPSPLTSVYIPAEYYGTYAVNCLFNLMNGEEFPEKNPDIQLYIGGSCGCKAEKPECKFILRDSWDTNESEENFNSIHNFIQEDIMKENSKRGYLDIVYSYLFQIGDIKSFYLCLNDNEVVEGYSDEIIQAIKYEVDNEKENSISLINKFSKKDILPALHKEHSEPRGYIFTPVYNEDNDYGYAVLSFGSKPMSYDSNYRMWINSVSRGYEVIRRNEELINLRSKVASDRMVIDSLRERKKTVEELNEHEKILAERVETLLDQNLFKYYFQPIVNAKTGEIYSYEALMRSELAEVNPLVILKYSEMLGRLVDVERNTFKNIITILENNIDKIKDRKIFINSIPSVELEKEERKEIIKRLSFIHDNVVVEVTESAQMAEERFNTFKDEMKENDINIALDDYGTGYSNISNLLRYMPKYVKVDRSLISNIEEDLNKQYFVREVVDFCHESDILALAEGVENYRELETVINLGVDLIQGFYTAKPNPEIIESINPIVKDEILKINQENSKTKNSRCFASGRSNRISLNGISKEGYNRISISGENVTYRDVTIVGTPGHQTEVNIMINDGYCGIVTLENATLFSVKGYPCIQIGEDCDVTIILKGDNSLKNGGILVPQSSVVTFKGDGDMFISISHGKYYGIGNSIDERCGTINFHQDGSIKINASGRIGVGIGSGLGGRINIERGGYHITLNGEQGVGIGSLLSDIDLDIKSCDMSIDINKAVGVGIGSMDGNSKVSIIDSAVGIYGNANKFTAIGTIRGNKSYISLTDVSVNATARSKFSTLLGALEGATKFKLERGKMRLENNGERALIFGGHTEDTQIYMKNFDCYSKSKSDLMADSYAKPEKFILVEGKGEFYIDSKLVERNISQI
;
A
#
# COMPACT_ATOMS: atom_id res chain seq x y z
N MET A 1 -3.49 -22.84 49.75
CA MET A 1 -4.24 -21.63 50.17
C MET A 1 -4.54 -20.83 48.91
N LEU A 2 -5.79 -20.48 48.68
CA LEU A 2 -6.25 -19.66 47.55
C LEU A 2 -5.63 -18.27 47.67
N PHE A 3 -4.73 -17.89 46.75
CA PHE A 3 -4.26 -16.52 46.65
C PHE A 3 -5.37 -15.65 46.04
N ASN A 4 -5.67 -14.54 46.71
CA ASN A 4 -6.61 -13.52 46.29
C ASN A 4 -6.18 -12.92 44.95
N VAL A 5 -6.83 -13.36 43.86
CA VAL A 5 -6.95 -12.56 42.64
C VAL A 5 -8.00 -11.48 42.94
N PRO A 6 -7.70 -10.18 42.79
CA PRO A 6 -8.76 -9.18 42.84
C PRO A 6 -9.64 -9.37 41.60
N LEU A 7 -10.84 -9.92 41.82
CA LEU A 7 -11.95 -9.88 40.87
C LEU A 7 -12.34 -8.40 40.64
N PHE A 8 -11.67 -7.72 39.71
CA PHE A 8 -12.20 -6.48 39.13
C PHE A 8 -13.22 -6.84 38.05
N GLY A 9 -14.43 -7.13 38.52
CA GLY A 9 -15.63 -7.07 37.70
C GLY A 9 -16.00 -5.63 37.38
N ALA A 10 -15.36 -5.06 36.35
CA ALA A 10 -15.86 -3.95 35.54
C ALA A 10 -14.96 -3.84 34.31
N ARG A 11 -15.51 -4.00 33.10
CA ARG A 11 -14.85 -3.65 31.83
C ARG A 11 -14.61 -2.13 31.82
N GLY A 12 -13.56 -1.68 32.49
CA GLY A 12 -12.96 -0.35 32.32
C GLY A 12 -11.87 -0.46 31.25
N ILE A 13 -11.87 0.47 30.32
CA ILE A 13 -10.83 0.62 29.29
C ILE A 13 -9.48 0.76 30.02
N LEU A 14 -8.61 -0.25 29.92
CA LEU A 14 -7.25 -0.20 30.48
C LEU A 14 -6.41 0.69 29.55
N MET A 15 -6.17 1.94 29.94
CA MET A 15 -5.21 2.80 29.23
C MET A 15 -3.80 2.20 29.31
N VAL A 16 -3.08 2.25 28.19
CA VAL A 16 -1.69 1.79 28.08
C VAL A 16 -0.79 2.63 28.98
N LYS A 17 0.02 1.96 29.81
CA LYS A 17 0.84 2.55 30.88
C LYS A 17 2.31 2.70 30.52
N GLY A 18 2.81 1.90 29.58
CA GLY A 18 4.23 1.79 29.28
C GLY A 18 4.55 0.66 28.33
N ARG A 19 5.84 0.38 28.12
CA ARG A 19 6.33 -0.64 27.18
C ARG A 19 7.45 -1.51 27.75
N ILE A 20 7.43 -2.78 27.38
CA ILE A 20 8.47 -3.76 27.72
C ILE A 20 9.14 -4.23 26.43
N ALA A 21 10.47 -4.15 26.37
CA ALA A 21 11.24 -4.80 25.31
C ALA A 21 11.58 -6.24 25.71
N VAL A 22 11.45 -7.18 24.77
CA VAL A 22 11.80 -8.58 24.95
C VAL A 22 12.79 -8.98 23.86
N LEU A 23 13.99 -9.42 24.23
CA LEU A 23 15.02 -9.86 23.30
C LEU A 23 15.09 -11.39 23.34
N THR A 24 14.91 -12.02 22.18
CA THR A 24 14.96 -13.48 22.02
C THR A 24 15.43 -13.86 20.61
N ALA A 25 15.72 -15.13 20.36
CA ALA A 25 16.05 -15.62 19.03
C ALA A 25 14.78 -16.02 18.25
N GLN A 26 14.63 -17.30 17.90
CA GLN A 26 13.56 -17.84 17.07
C GLN A 26 12.20 -17.96 17.80
N SER A 27 11.30 -16.98 17.59
CA SER A 27 10.04 -16.86 18.34
C SER A 27 8.96 -17.91 18.00
N ASP A 28 9.05 -18.62 16.86
CA ASP A 28 8.12 -19.71 16.49
C ASP A 28 8.47 -21.05 17.17
N GLU A 29 9.63 -21.17 17.81
CA GLU A 29 10.03 -22.38 18.53
C GLU A 29 9.20 -22.56 19.82
N ALA A 30 8.73 -23.78 20.10
CA ALA A 30 7.74 -24.04 21.15
C ALA A 30 8.07 -23.41 22.52
N TYR A 31 9.31 -23.53 23.00
CA TYR A 31 9.72 -22.94 24.29
C TYR A 31 9.63 -21.40 24.27
N GLN A 32 10.18 -20.76 23.22
CA GLN A 32 10.20 -19.31 23.10
C GLN A 32 8.80 -18.76 22.87
N ARG A 33 8.02 -19.37 21.95
CA ARG A 33 6.62 -19.03 21.70
C ARG A 33 5.80 -19.05 22.98
N ASP A 34 5.83 -20.16 23.71
CA ASP A 34 4.99 -20.34 24.90
C ASP A 34 5.45 -19.39 26.03
N PHE A 35 6.76 -19.12 26.15
CA PHE A 35 7.29 -18.09 27.05
C PHE A 35 6.78 -16.68 26.67
N LEU A 36 6.86 -16.29 25.40
CA LEU A 36 6.39 -14.99 24.91
C LEU A 36 4.89 -14.81 25.13
N MET A 37 4.08 -15.85 24.91
CA MET A 37 2.65 -15.82 25.23
C MET A 37 2.40 -15.53 26.72
N GLY A 38 3.22 -16.11 27.61
CA GLY A 38 3.17 -15.84 29.05
C GLY A 38 3.57 -14.41 29.42
N VAL A 39 4.54 -13.83 28.70
CA VAL A 39 4.95 -12.42 28.84
C VAL A 39 3.83 -11.50 28.39
N GLU A 40 3.35 -11.65 27.17
CA GLU A 40 2.29 -10.82 26.58
C GLU A 40 1.01 -10.85 27.42
N LYS A 41 0.55 -12.04 27.82
CA LYS A 41 -0.62 -12.20 28.67
C LYS A 41 -0.52 -11.39 29.97
N CYS A 42 0.59 -11.53 30.69
CA CYS A 42 0.80 -10.82 31.95
C CYS A 42 1.01 -9.30 31.76
N ALA A 43 1.71 -8.90 30.69
CA ALA A 43 1.96 -7.51 30.36
C ALA A 43 0.67 -6.77 29.92
N PHE A 44 -0.13 -7.39 29.05
CA PHE A 44 -1.39 -6.83 28.57
C PHE A 44 -2.41 -6.68 29.71
N GLU A 45 -2.54 -7.67 30.59
CA GLU A 45 -3.37 -7.57 31.80
C GLU A 45 -2.95 -6.41 32.71
N SER A 46 -1.65 -6.05 32.67
CA SER A 46 -1.07 -4.96 33.45
C SER A 46 -1.11 -3.60 32.75
N GLY A 47 -1.49 -3.56 31.47
CA GLY A 47 -1.58 -2.35 30.66
C GLY A 47 -0.29 -1.97 29.91
N TYR A 48 0.61 -2.91 29.63
CA TYR A 48 1.90 -2.63 28.95
C TYR A 48 1.94 -3.20 27.53
N ASP A 49 2.45 -2.42 26.58
CA ASP A 49 2.83 -2.95 25.27
C ASP A 49 4.07 -3.83 25.38
N VAL A 50 4.20 -4.80 24.47
CA VAL A 50 5.36 -5.68 24.41
C VAL A 50 5.99 -5.58 23.02
N CYS A 51 7.27 -5.22 22.95
CA CYS A 51 8.05 -5.20 21.70
C CYS A 51 9.10 -6.30 21.74
N ILE A 52 8.93 -7.32 20.89
CA ILE A 52 9.77 -8.51 20.82
C ILE A 52 10.75 -8.32 19.67
N PHE A 53 12.05 -8.35 19.94
CA PHE A 53 13.12 -8.31 18.94
C PHE A 53 13.65 -9.73 18.76
N SER A 54 13.49 -10.27 17.55
CA SER A 54 13.61 -11.70 17.27
C SER A 54 14.37 -11.98 15.97
N MET A 55 15.32 -12.90 16.05
CA MET A 55 15.93 -13.56 14.88
C MET A 55 14.92 -14.56 14.26
N TYR A 56 15.04 -14.90 12.98
CA TYR A 56 14.23 -15.96 12.38
C TYR A 56 14.69 -17.35 12.78
N ILE A 57 16.00 -17.54 12.85
CA ILE A 57 16.61 -18.84 13.15
C ILE A 57 17.75 -18.62 14.13
N LYS A 58 17.70 -19.34 15.25
CA LYS A 58 18.73 -19.25 16.30
C LYS A 58 20.10 -19.83 15.93
N TYR A 59 20.16 -20.68 14.89
CA TYR A 59 21.39 -21.31 14.41
C TYR A 59 21.51 -21.17 12.90
N GLN A 60 22.64 -20.64 12.43
CA GLN A 60 22.95 -20.53 11.02
C GLN A 60 24.22 -21.32 10.70
N ASN A 61 24.42 -21.61 9.41
CA ASN A 61 25.55 -22.42 8.94
C ASN A 61 26.76 -21.58 8.51
N THR A 62 26.60 -20.26 8.37
CA THR A 62 27.67 -19.32 7.99
C THR A 62 27.69 -18.11 8.95
N PRO A 63 28.89 -17.59 9.31
CA PRO A 63 29.01 -16.37 10.12
C PRO A 63 28.31 -15.15 9.50
N GLU A 64 28.26 -15.07 8.17
CA GLU A 64 27.58 -14.00 7.44
C GLU A 64 26.09 -13.96 7.80
N ARG A 65 25.41 -15.12 7.77
CA ARG A 65 23.99 -15.23 8.14
C ARG A 65 23.75 -15.00 9.62
N GLU A 66 24.67 -15.42 10.47
CA GLU A 66 24.60 -15.13 11.91
C GLU A 66 24.61 -13.62 12.16
N ARG A 67 25.45 -12.86 11.43
CA ARG A 67 25.48 -11.39 11.49
C ARG A 67 24.16 -10.78 11.00
N GLY A 68 23.66 -11.18 9.83
CA GLY A 68 22.42 -10.64 9.27
C GLY A 68 21.17 -10.89 10.15
N GLU A 69 21.09 -12.04 10.83
CA GLU A 69 20.03 -12.28 11.82
C GLU A 69 20.17 -11.39 13.07
N ALA A 70 21.41 -11.19 13.53
CA ALA A 70 21.69 -10.48 14.77
C ALA A 70 21.49 -8.95 14.67
N THR A 71 21.39 -8.40 13.46
CA THR A 71 21.27 -6.95 13.27
C THR A 71 20.02 -6.38 13.89
N ILE A 72 18.98 -7.19 14.08
CA ILE A 72 17.73 -6.79 14.77
C ILE A 72 17.96 -6.20 16.17
N TYR A 73 19.00 -6.64 16.89
CA TYR A 73 19.31 -6.11 18.22
C TYR A 73 19.96 -4.72 18.17
N THR A 74 20.53 -4.33 17.02
CA THR A 74 21.10 -2.98 16.82
C THR A 74 20.02 -1.92 16.56
N LEU A 75 18.78 -2.33 16.25
CA LEU A 75 17.64 -1.43 16.02
C LEU A 75 17.18 -0.75 17.32
N ILE A 76 17.43 -1.38 18.46
CA ILE A 76 16.74 -1.07 19.71
C ILE A 76 17.06 0.35 20.18
N ASN A 77 16.00 1.15 20.34
CA ASN A 77 16.06 2.41 21.05
C ASN A 77 15.50 2.25 22.47
N TYR A 78 16.39 2.09 23.45
CA TYR A 78 16.00 1.85 24.85
C TYR A 78 15.21 2.99 25.49
N ASP A 79 15.28 4.22 24.96
CA ASP A 79 14.51 5.37 25.46
C ASP A 79 12.98 5.18 25.33
N LEU A 80 12.54 4.22 24.52
CA LEU A 80 11.12 3.92 24.29
C LEU A 80 10.52 2.89 25.24
N PHE A 81 11.34 2.32 26.15
CA PHE A 81 10.95 1.21 27.00
C PHE A 81 11.11 1.54 28.47
N ASP A 82 10.20 1.02 29.29
CA ASP A 82 10.27 1.13 30.75
C ASP A 82 11.10 0.00 31.36
N ALA A 83 11.18 -1.14 30.67
CA ALA A 83 11.81 -2.34 31.18
C ALA A 83 12.22 -3.30 30.05
N VAL A 84 13.20 -4.16 30.32
CA VAL A 84 13.76 -5.10 29.34
C VAL A 84 13.79 -6.53 29.90
N ILE A 85 13.33 -7.50 29.13
CA ILE A 85 13.47 -8.94 29.38
C ILE A 85 14.39 -9.53 28.31
N VAL A 86 15.36 -10.34 28.70
CA VAL A 86 16.26 -11.00 27.74
C VAL A 86 16.28 -12.51 27.95
N MET A 87 15.93 -13.25 26.91
CA MET A 87 16.09 -14.71 26.84
C MET A 87 17.50 -15.07 26.37
N ALA A 88 18.50 -14.77 27.20
CA ALA A 88 19.91 -14.78 26.80
C ALA A 88 20.41 -16.18 26.36
N ASP A 89 19.96 -17.26 26.99
CA ASP A 89 20.36 -18.63 26.60
C ASP A 89 19.84 -19.04 25.21
N CYS A 90 18.80 -18.37 24.71
CA CYS A 90 18.25 -18.61 23.38
C CYS A 90 19.08 -17.93 22.27
N ILE A 91 19.89 -16.92 22.62
CA ILE A 91 20.74 -16.15 21.71
C ILE A 91 22.15 -16.76 21.75
N GLN A 92 22.34 -17.86 21.02
CA GLN A 92 23.58 -18.66 21.07
C GLN A 92 24.60 -18.31 19.98
N THR A 93 24.40 -17.22 19.23
CA THR A 93 25.39 -16.71 18.29
C THR A 93 26.69 -16.36 19.04
N PRO A 94 27.85 -16.85 18.59
CA PRO A 94 29.12 -16.57 19.26
C PRO A 94 29.36 -15.07 19.47
N ASP A 95 29.85 -14.70 20.66
CA ASP A 95 30.18 -13.32 21.08
C ASP A 95 29.05 -12.29 21.08
N LEU A 96 27.88 -12.60 20.52
CA LEU A 96 26.73 -11.67 20.42
C LEU A 96 26.15 -11.31 21.78
N TRP A 97 26.01 -12.28 22.68
CA TRP A 97 25.47 -12.01 24.02
C TRP A 97 26.31 -10.97 24.78
N GLY A 98 27.64 -11.08 24.70
CA GLY A 98 28.53 -10.12 25.34
C GLY A 98 28.32 -8.70 24.82
N PHE A 99 28.10 -8.54 23.51
CA PHE A 99 27.77 -7.25 22.91
C PHE A 99 26.42 -6.70 23.42
N ILE A 100 25.36 -7.53 23.41
CA ILE A 100 24.01 -7.11 23.86
C ILE A 100 24.03 -6.72 25.34
N GLU A 101 24.72 -7.48 26.19
CA GLU A 101 24.80 -7.21 27.62
C GLU A 101 25.44 -5.85 27.92
N GLU A 102 26.54 -5.52 27.23
CA GLU A 102 27.22 -4.23 27.40
C GLU A 102 26.38 -3.08 26.79
N ASP A 103 25.76 -3.27 25.63
CA ASP A 103 24.90 -2.25 24.99
C ASP A 103 23.69 -1.87 25.88
N ILE A 104 23.01 -2.85 26.48
CA ILE A 104 21.93 -2.57 27.45
C ILE A 104 22.49 -1.84 28.67
N HIS A 105 23.65 -2.25 29.19
CA HIS A 105 24.22 -1.65 30.41
C HIS A 105 24.59 -0.18 30.20
N GLU A 106 25.14 0.15 29.04
CA GLU A 106 25.57 1.51 28.71
C GLU A 106 24.40 2.44 28.38
N ARG A 107 23.33 1.92 27.77
CA ARG A 107 22.26 2.76 27.19
C ARG A 107 20.91 2.67 27.89
N PHE A 108 20.69 1.72 28.80
CA PHE A 108 19.41 1.56 29.49
C PHE A 108 19.55 1.59 31.01
N ALA A 109 18.84 2.54 31.64
CA ALA A 109 18.86 2.72 33.09
C ALA A 109 17.70 2.03 33.82
N GLY A 110 16.72 1.48 33.09
CA GLY A 110 15.56 0.82 33.67
C GLY A 110 15.84 -0.62 34.13
N PRO A 111 14.85 -1.30 34.72
CA PRO A 111 14.99 -2.68 35.16
C PRO A 111 15.14 -3.65 33.99
N VAL A 112 16.15 -4.50 34.12
CA VAL A 112 16.48 -5.57 33.16
C VAL A 112 16.43 -6.91 33.88
N ILE A 113 15.80 -7.90 33.25
CA ILE A 113 15.81 -9.29 33.72
C ILE A 113 16.33 -10.22 32.64
N LEU A 114 17.28 -11.06 33.03
CA LEU A 114 17.75 -12.15 32.20
C LEU A 114 17.13 -13.47 32.61
N VAL A 115 16.84 -14.28 31.60
CA VAL A 115 16.35 -15.65 31.74
C VAL A 115 17.45 -16.60 31.29
N ASP A 116 17.75 -17.58 32.12
CA ASP A 116 18.67 -18.69 31.82
C ASP A 116 20.11 -18.27 31.51
N MET A 117 20.56 -17.14 32.05
CA MET A 117 21.96 -16.71 31.96
C MET A 117 22.35 -15.91 33.20
N ASN A 118 23.61 -15.99 33.62
CA ASN A 118 24.15 -15.08 34.63
C ASN A 118 24.62 -13.79 33.97
N SER A 119 24.41 -12.65 34.63
CA SER A 119 24.84 -11.34 34.15
C SER A 119 25.88 -10.72 35.08
N LYS A 120 26.75 -9.88 34.51
CA LYS A 120 27.62 -8.99 35.29
C LYS A 120 26.85 -7.82 35.93
N TYR A 121 25.78 -7.38 35.29
CA TYR A 121 25.11 -6.11 35.59
C TYR A 121 23.68 -6.28 36.10
N PHE A 122 22.98 -7.29 35.60
CA PHE A 122 21.52 -7.41 35.72
C PHE A 122 21.12 -8.58 36.61
N LYS A 123 19.91 -8.50 37.17
CA LYS A 123 19.36 -9.66 37.87
C LYS A 123 18.91 -10.71 36.87
N SER A 124 19.10 -11.97 37.23
CA SER A 124 18.67 -13.08 36.41
C SER A 124 17.98 -14.16 37.23
N PHE A 125 17.21 -14.99 36.55
CA PHE A 125 16.75 -16.25 37.12
C PHE A 125 16.88 -17.36 36.10
N TRP A 126 17.03 -18.57 36.62
CA TRP A 126 17.11 -19.79 35.82
C TRP A 126 15.83 -20.61 35.96
N THR A 127 15.39 -21.16 34.84
CA THR A 127 14.32 -22.14 34.67
C THR A 127 14.84 -23.56 34.93
N HIS A 128 15.60 -23.73 36.04
CA HIS A 128 16.30 -24.98 36.32
C HIS A 128 15.34 -26.18 36.30
N GLY A 129 15.66 -27.15 35.44
CA GLY A 129 14.94 -28.42 35.35
C GLY A 129 15.19 -29.39 36.51
N TYR A 130 15.73 -28.93 37.65
CA TYR A 130 16.11 -29.79 38.76
C TYR A 130 14.93 -30.63 39.26
N LYS A 131 13.83 -29.98 39.67
CA LYS A 131 12.65 -30.68 40.20
C LYS A 131 12.02 -31.60 39.14
N LEU A 132 12.11 -31.19 37.87
CA LEU A 132 11.58 -31.91 36.71
C LEU A 132 12.36 -33.22 36.46
N ILE A 133 13.70 -33.16 36.42
CA ILE A 133 14.55 -34.36 36.30
C ILE A 133 14.48 -35.22 37.55
N TYR A 134 14.52 -34.64 38.75
CA TYR A 134 14.40 -35.41 40.00
C TYR A 134 13.12 -36.26 39.99
N LYS A 135 11.98 -35.66 39.59
CA LYS A 135 10.70 -36.35 39.48
C LYS A 135 10.73 -37.43 38.39
N LEU A 136 11.37 -37.18 37.25
CA LEU A 136 11.52 -38.16 36.16
C LEU A 136 12.34 -39.39 36.60
N ILE A 137 13.45 -39.18 37.28
CA ILE A 137 14.31 -40.26 37.78
C ILE A 137 13.62 -41.02 38.91
N SER A 138 12.97 -40.31 39.84
CA SER A 138 12.17 -40.94 40.90
C SER A 138 11.07 -41.80 40.31
N HIS A 139 10.39 -41.35 39.23
CA HIS A 139 9.42 -42.17 38.51
C HIS A 139 10.00 -43.48 37.97
N LEU A 140 11.20 -43.45 37.37
CA LEU A 140 11.87 -44.66 36.88
C LEU A 140 12.18 -45.66 38.00
N ILE A 141 12.50 -45.17 39.20
CA ILE A 141 12.84 -46.01 40.35
C ILE A 141 11.57 -46.52 41.05
N GLU A 142 10.65 -45.62 41.39
CA GLU A 142 9.46 -45.91 42.22
C GLU A 142 8.41 -46.75 41.49
N GLU A 143 8.18 -46.48 40.20
CA GLU A 143 7.13 -47.15 39.43
C GLU A 143 7.63 -48.41 38.71
N HIS A 144 8.94 -48.49 38.38
CA HIS A 144 9.50 -49.60 37.59
C HIS A 144 10.58 -50.43 38.30
N ASP A 145 11.04 -50.02 39.50
CA ASP A 145 12.16 -50.65 40.23
C ASP A 145 13.47 -50.71 39.42
N TYR A 146 13.69 -49.76 38.52
CA TYR A 146 14.93 -49.64 37.75
C TYR A 146 16.09 -49.17 38.64
N LYS A 147 17.27 -49.79 38.50
CA LYS A 147 18.43 -49.62 39.40
C LYS A 147 19.69 -49.20 38.66
N ASP A 148 19.95 -49.73 37.46
CA ASP A 148 20.99 -49.24 36.56
C ASP A 148 20.37 -48.22 35.59
N ILE A 149 20.39 -46.93 35.98
CA ILE A 149 19.87 -45.83 35.17
C ILE A 149 21.05 -44.99 34.69
N LEU A 150 21.28 -44.90 33.38
CA LEU A 150 22.28 -43.99 32.83
C LEU A 150 21.68 -42.61 32.58
N PHE A 151 22.53 -41.59 32.64
CA PHE A 151 22.12 -40.22 32.34
C PHE A 151 22.90 -39.63 31.18
N ILE A 152 22.22 -39.34 30.07
CA ILE A 152 22.78 -38.60 28.93
C ILE A 152 22.57 -37.11 29.20
N ALA A 153 23.59 -36.49 29.78
CA ALA A 153 23.67 -35.07 30.05
C ALA A 153 23.95 -34.26 28.78
N GLY A 154 23.74 -32.95 28.82
CA GLY A 154 24.17 -32.04 27.77
C GLY A 154 25.62 -31.57 27.94
N LYS A 155 25.92 -30.37 27.45
CA LYS A 155 27.28 -29.79 27.50
C LYS A 155 27.75 -29.65 28.95
N LYS A 156 28.89 -30.26 29.29
CA LYS A 156 29.40 -30.38 30.68
C LYS A 156 29.53 -29.05 31.44
N TRP A 157 29.85 -27.97 30.74
CA TRP A 157 30.06 -26.64 31.32
C TRP A 157 28.76 -25.83 31.51
N HIS A 158 27.63 -26.29 30.98
CA HIS A 158 26.39 -25.52 30.93
C HIS A 158 25.58 -25.67 32.23
N GLU A 159 25.02 -24.57 32.76
CA GLU A 159 24.33 -24.56 34.06
C GLU A 159 23.11 -25.50 34.10
N HIS A 160 22.26 -25.51 33.06
CA HIS A 160 21.19 -26.50 32.92
C HIS A 160 21.71 -27.94 33.03
N THR A 161 22.86 -28.27 32.42
CA THR A 161 23.47 -29.60 32.53
C THR A 161 23.86 -29.89 33.97
N VAL A 162 24.55 -28.96 34.62
CA VAL A 162 25.02 -29.12 36.00
C VAL A 162 23.85 -29.41 36.93
N LYS A 163 22.77 -28.63 36.86
CA LYS A 163 21.58 -28.80 37.70
C LYS A 163 20.77 -30.05 37.39
N ARG A 164 20.70 -30.47 36.13
CA ARG A 164 20.04 -31.72 35.74
C ARG A 164 20.84 -32.95 36.22
N VAL A 165 22.17 -32.90 36.14
CA VAL A 165 23.05 -33.95 36.69
C VAL A 165 22.97 -34.00 38.23
N GLU A 166 22.92 -32.84 38.90
CA GLU A 166 22.69 -32.76 40.36
C GLU A 166 21.36 -33.43 40.74
N ALA A 167 20.27 -33.08 40.06
CA ALA A 167 18.96 -33.70 40.28
C ALA A 167 18.95 -35.21 40.06
N TYR A 168 19.63 -35.70 39.03
CA TYR A 168 19.79 -37.13 38.77
C TYR A 168 20.54 -37.83 39.91
N LYS A 169 21.67 -37.26 40.35
CA LYS A 169 22.48 -37.80 41.45
C LYS A 169 21.70 -37.85 42.76
N ASP A 170 20.99 -36.77 43.07
CA ASP A 170 20.20 -36.66 44.30
C ASP A 170 19.03 -37.64 44.28
N ALA A 171 18.29 -37.75 43.17
CA ALA A 171 17.19 -38.71 43.04
C ALA A 171 17.67 -40.16 43.21
N MET A 172 18.80 -40.53 42.60
CA MET A 172 19.39 -41.87 42.78
C MET A 172 19.83 -42.09 44.23
N SER A 173 20.51 -41.12 44.83
CA SER A 173 21.03 -41.21 46.21
C SER A 173 19.92 -41.31 47.25
N ASP A 174 18.86 -40.51 47.12
CA ASP A 174 17.70 -40.51 48.03
C ASP A 174 16.95 -41.85 48.00
N HIS A 175 17.04 -42.58 46.88
CA HIS A 175 16.52 -43.94 46.72
C HIS A 175 17.53 -45.04 47.06
N ASN A 176 18.68 -44.69 47.66
CA ASN A 176 19.77 -45.60 48.03
C ASN A 176 20.45 -46.31 46.84
N LEU A 177 20.43 -45.70 45.65
CA LEU A 177 21.17 -46.16 44.48
C LEU A 177 22.48 -45.41 44.35
N LYS A 178 23.54 -46.13 43.98
CA LYS A 178 24.88 -45.56 43.86
C LYS A 178 25.12 -45.06 42.44
N VAL A 179 25.50 -43.80 42.30
CA VAL A 179 25.91 -43.22 41.01
C VAL A 179 27.43 -43.26 40.88
N THR A 180 27.92 -43.80 39.78
CA THR A 180 29.34 -43.74 39.39
C THR A 180 29.52 -42.82 38.17
N ASP A 181 30.72 -42.31 37.95
CA ASP A 181 30.98 -41.32 36.89
C ASP A 181 30.76 -41.90 35.48
N ASP A 182 30.94 -43.22 35.30
CA ASP A 182 30.64 -43.94 34.06
C ASP A 182 29.14 -44.07 33.76
N MET A 183 28.27 -43.69 34.70
CA MET A 183 26.83 -43.63 34.47
C MET A 183 26.37 -42.32 33.81
N ILE A 184 27.27 -41.34 33.64
CA ILE A 184 26.93 -40.03 33.09
C ILE A 184 27.69 -39.83 31.78
N PHE A 185 26.93 -39.74 30.69
CA PHE A 185 27.47 -39.39 29.38
C PHE A 185 27.21 -37.91 29.10
N TYR A 186 28.24 -37.16 28.70
CA TYR A 186 28.10 -35.74 28.38
C TYR A 186 28.01 -35.55 26.87
N GLY A 187 26.84 -35.13 26.40
CA GLY A 187 26.57 -34.80 25.01
C GLY A 187 26.51 -33.31 24.71
N ASP A 188 25.87 -32.97 23.60
CA ASP A 188 25.73 -31.61 23.06
C ASP A 188 24.27 -31.16 22.90
N TYR A 189 23.31 -31.93 23.45
CA TYR A 189 21.87 -31.79 23.26
C TYR A 189 21.34 -32.20 21.87
N TRP A 190 22.17 -32.79 21.01
CA TRP A 190 21.77 -33.21 19.67
C TRP A 190 21.65 -34.73 19.52
N TYR A 191 20.91 -35.17 18.50
CA TYR A 191 20.63 -36.59 18.23
C TYR A 191 21.90 -37.45 18.20
N THR A 192 22.98 -36.93 17.62
CA THR A 192 24.27 -37.59 17.48
C THR A 192 24.87 -37.98 18.81
N SER A 193 24.70 -37.18 19.86
CA SER A 193 25.19 -37.53 21.20
C SER A 193 24.47 -38.74 21.78
N GLY A 194 23.17 -38.86 21.51
CA GLY A 194 22.39 -40.06 21.85
C GLY A 194 22.87 -41.30 21.11
N GLU A 195 23.09 -41.17 19.79
CA GLU A 195 23.59 -42.27 18.94
C GLU A 195 24.98 -42.75 19.42
N VAL A 196 25.91 -41.83 19.69
CA VAL A 196 27.27 -42.16 20.17
C VAL A 196 27.21 -42.87 21.51
N CYS A 197 26.41 -42.38 22.46
CA CYS A 197 26.25 -43.02 23.76
C CYS A 197 25.71 -44.45 23.64
N ALA A 198 24.72 -44.66 22.76
CA ALA A 198 24.18 -46.00 22.50
C ALA A 198 25.25 -46.95 21.96
N GLU A 199 26.00 -46.53 20.94
CA GLU A 199 27.06 -47.36 20.35
C GLU A 199 28.17 -47.68 21.37
N GLU A 200 28.58 -46.71 22.20
CA GLU A 200 29.55 -46.94 23.28
C GLU A 200 29.06 -47.98 24.30
N ILE A 201 27.79 -47.93 24.69
CA ILE A 201 27.20 -48.94 25.60
C ILE A 201 27.28 -50.33 24.95
N LEU A 202 26.87 -50.44 23.68
CA LEU A 202 26.81 -51.72 22.98
C LEU A 202 28.19 -52.32 22.70
N ASP A 203 29.17 -51.48 22.37
CA ASP A 203 30.52 -51.91 22.05
C ASP A 203 31.38 -52.16 23.31
N SER A 204 30.99 -51.61 24.47
CA SER A 204 31.72 -51.81 25.74
C SER A 204 31.60 -53.22 26.32
N GLY A 205 30.65 -54.04 25.85
CA GLY A 205 30.39 -55.39 26.36
C GLY A 205 29.75 -55.43 27.76
N ARG A 206 29.28 -54.29 28.27
CA ARG A 206 28.49 -54.22 29.52
C ARG A 206 27.11 -54.85 29.33
N ALA A 207 26.47 -55.21 30.45
CA ALA A 207 25.04 -55.47 30.44
C ALA A 207 24.27 -54.16 30.12
N LEU A 208 23.15 -54.29 29.40
CA LEU A 208 22.28 -53.14 29.16
C LEU A 208 21.77 -52.59 30.50
N PRO A 209 21.75 -51.25 30.68
CA PRO A 209 21.11 -50.65 31.83
C PRO A 209 19.59 -50.90 31.80
N ASP A 210 18.95 -50.78 32.95
CA ASP A 210 17.49 -50.84 33.05
C ASP A 210 16.84 -49.65 32.31
N ALA A 211 17.46 -48.47 32.41
CA ALA A 211 16.96 -47.26 31.76
C ALA A 211 18.07 -46.28 31.36
N VAL A 212 17.76 -45.42 30.40
CA VAL A 212 18.56 -44.24 30.05
C VAL A 212 17.67 -43.00 30.09
N ALA A 213 18.02 -42.07 30.97
CA ALA A 213 17.39 -40.77 31.06
C ALA A 213 18.22 -39.71 30.35
N CYS A 214 17.61 -39.00 29.41
CA CYS A 214 18.29 -37.97 28.63
C CYS A 214 17.90 -36.57 29.11
N ALA A 215 18.86 -35.65 29.07
CA ALA A 215 18.66 -34.26 29.43
C ALA A 215 17.82 -33.47 28.40
N ASN A 216 17.52 -34.05 27.23
CA ASN A 216 16.49 -33.57 26.30
C ASN A 216 15.95 -34.70 25.41
N ASP A 217 14.86 -34.41 24.70
CA ASP A 217 14.22 -35.37 23.80
C ASP A 217 15.07 -35.74 22.57
N CYS A 218 15.82 -34.80 21.98
CA CYS A 218 16.63 -35.10 20.78
C CYS A 218 17.67 -36.21 21.05
N MET A 219 18.38 -36.14 22.17
CA MET A 219 19.32 -37.19 22.57
C MET A 219 18.61 -38.52 22.88
N ALA A 220 17.42 -38.48 23.50
CA ALA A 220 16.61 -39.68 23.72
C ALA A 220 16.21 -40.37 22.40
N ILE A 221 15.78 -39.61 21.41
CA ILE A 221 15.41 -40.12 20.09
C ILE A 221 16.62 -40.72 19.38
N GLY A 222 17.75 -40.02 19.37
CA GLY A 222 19.00 -40.52 18.76
C GLY A 222 19.48 -41.82 19.40
N PHE A 223 19.45 -41.88 20.73
CA PHE A 223 19.77 -43.09 21.50
C PHE A 223 18.83 -44.25 21.16
N ALA A 224 17.53 -43.99 21.17
CA ALA A 224 16.50 -44.99 20.90
C ALA A 224 16.66 -45.60 19.50
N LYS A 225 16.86 -44.75 18.49
CA LYS A 225 17.09 -45.16 17.10
C LYS A 225 18.34 -46.04 16.95
N ALA A 226 19.43 -45.72 17.63
CA ALA A 226 20.66 -46.51 17.57
C ALA A 226 20.49 -47.89 18.21
N MET A 227 19.78 -47.97 19.35
CA MET A 227 19.44 -49.24 20.01
C MET A 227 18.55 -50.14 19.12
N GLU A 228 17.50 -49.57 18.54
CA GLU A 228 16.58 -50.30 17.66
C GLU A 228 17.30 -50.89 16.43
N LYS A 229 18.24 -50.13 15.84
CA LYS A 229 19.07 -50.58 14.70
C LYS A 229 19.89 -51.83 15.02
N ARG A 230 20.21 -52.06 16.30
CA ARG A 230 20.94 -53.22 16.80
C ARG A 230 20.01 -54.31 17.36
N GLY A 231 18.69 -54.15 17.18
CA GLY A 231 17.66 -55.13 17.55
C GLY A 231 17.20 -55.06 19.00
N ILE A 232 17.51 -53.97 19.72
CA ILE A 232 17.13 -53.77 21.12
C ILE A 232 15.83 -52.97 21.17
N ARG A 233 14.86 -53.46 21.94
CA ARG A 233 13.51 -52.91 21.99
C ARG A 233 13.33 -51.94 23.13
N ILE A 234 12.50 -50.92 22.90
CA ILE A 234 12.16 -49.88 23.85
C ILE A 234 10.64 -49.91 24.03
N PRO A 235 10.13 -50.11 25.25
CA PRO A 235 10.85 -50.17 26.53
C PRO A 235 11.33 -51.57 26.97
N GLU A 236 11.02 -52.66 26.24
CA GLU A 236 11.10 -54.02 26.79
C GLU A 236 12.51 -54.49 27.17
N ASP A 237 13.54 -54.04 26.45
CA ASP A 237 14.93 -54.40 26.73
C ASP A 237 15.67 -53.27 27.45
N ILE A 238 15.25 -52.01 27.26
CA ILE A 238 15.81 -50.81 27.88
C ILE A 238 14.78 -49.68 27.86
N ALA A 239 14.54 -49.04 29.01
CA ALA A 239 13.70 -47.85 29.08
C ALA A 239 14.46 -46.60 28.61
N VAL A 240 13.78 -45.67 27.95
CA VAL A 240 14.37 -44.42 27.49
C VAL A 240 13.47 -43.25 27.87
N THR A 241 14.01 -42.20 28.48
CA THR A 241 13.24 -40.99 28.81
C THR A 241 13.90 -39.72 28.31
N GLY A 242 13.09 -38.69 28.04
CA GLY A 242 13.56 -37.38 27.58
C GLY A 242 13.24 -36.24 28.53
N TYR A 243 13.41 -35.02 28.02
CA TYR A 243 13.06 -33.76 28.69
C TYR A 243 12.68 -32.71 27.63
N GLY A 244 11.53 -32.06 27.78
CA GLY A 244 11.04 -31.01 26.88
C GLY A 244 9.77 -31.34 26.12
N THR A 245 9.36 -32.62 26.06
CA THR A 245 8.12 -33.07 25.40
C THR A 245 7.95 -32.55 23.97
N SER A 246 8.95 -32.78 23.13
CA SER A 246 8.94 -32.40 21.73
C SER A 246 7.88 -33.20 20.95
N LYS A 247 7.38 -32.59 19.86
CA LYS A 247 6.43 -33.26 18.95
C LYS A 247 6.98 -34.57 18.39
N GLU A 248 8.28 -34.63 18.11
CA GLU A 248 8.96 -35.84 17.65
C GLU A 248 9.02 -36.92 18.74
N GLY A 249 9.21 -36.53 20.00
CA GLY A 249 9.19 -37.45 21.12
C GLY A 249 7.82 -38.10 21.32
N TRP A 250 6.75 -37.33 21.21
CA TRP A 250 5.37 -37.85 21.32
C TRP A 250 4.94 -38.77 20.18
N THR A 251 5.55 -38.62 19.01
CA THR A 251 5.21 -39.40 17.80
C THR A 251 6.17 -40.56 17.53
N SER A 252 7.11 -40.80 18.45
CA SER A 252 8.04 -41.93 18.39
C SER A 252 7.31 -43.29 18.48
N PRO A 253 7.88 -44.40 17.94
CA PRO A 253 7.23 -45.72 17.92
C PRO A 253 6.75 -46.20 19.30
N SER A 254 7.56 -45.97 20.33
CA SER A 254 7.13 -45.92 21.72
C SER A 254 7.23 -44.45 22.15
N PRO A 255 6.11 -43.72 22.33
CA PRO A 255 6.17 -42.30 22.66
C PRO A 255 7.05 -42.05 23.89
N LEU A 256 7.87 -41.00 23.82
CA LEU A 256 8.84 -40.73 24.87
C LEU A 256 8.15 -40.30 26.16
N THR A 257 8.41 -41.01 27.26
CA THR A 257 8.20 -40.49 28.60
C THR A 257 9.18 -39.34 28.81
N SER A 258 8.64 -38.14 29.07
CA SER A 258 9.41 -36.89 29.08
C SER A 258 8.80 -35.92 30.09
N VAL A 259 9.31 -34.69 30.13
CA VAL A 259 8.89 -33.66 31.10
C VAL A 259 8.44 -32.39 30.38
N TYR A 260 7.27 -31.87 30.76
CA TYR A 260 6.74 -30.62 30.22
C TYR A 260 7.49 -29.42 30.83
N ILE A 261 8.02 -28.54 29.98
CA ILE A 261 8.63 -27.29 30.42
C ILE A 261 7.53 -26.23 30.54
N PRO A 262 7.26 -25.67 31.73
CA PRO A 262 6.19 -24.70 31.94
C PRO A 262 6.63 -23.30 31.45
N ALA A 263 6.86 -23.15 30.15
CA ALA A 263 7.40 -21.94 29.53
C ALA A 263 6.47 -20.72 29.70
N GLU A 264 5.16 -20.87 29.49
CA GLU A 264 4.16 -19.80 29.72
C GLU A 264 4.22 -19.27 31.16
N TYR A 265 4.37 -20.17 32.14
CA TYR A 265 4.54 -19.77 33.54
C TYR A 265 5.81 -18.92 33.73
N TYR A 266 6.93 -19.33 33.13
CA TYR A 266 8.18 -18.58 33.26
C TYR A 266 8.12 -17.22 32.56
N GLY A 267 7.36 -17.09 31.47
CA GLY A 267 7.08 -15.80 30.84
C GLY A 267 6.30 -14.86 31.75
N THR A 268 5.21 -15.35 32.34
CA THR A 268 4.44 -14.60 33.35
C THR A 268 5.29 -14.27 34.59
N TYR A 269 6.12 -15.21 35.04
CA TYR A 269 7.03 -15.00 36.16
C TYR A 269 8.06 -13.91 35.86
N ALA A 270 8.61 -13.85 34.64
CA ALA A 270 9.56 -12.82 34.23
C ALA A 270 8.95 -11.41 34.33
N VAL A 271 7.71 -11.22 33.86
CA VAL A 271 6.99 -9.94 33.98
C VAL A 271 6.73 -9.57 35.44
N ASN A 272 6.33 -10.54 36.28
CA ASN A 272 6.15 -10.29 37.72
C ASN A 272 7.46 -9.90 38.41
N CYS A 273 8.56 -10.59 38.10
CA CYS A 273 9.88 -10.18 38.59
C CYS A 273 10.22 -8.75 38.15
N LEU A 274 9.88 -8.38 36.91
CA LEU A 274 10.17 -7.08 36.34
C LEU A 274 9.43 -5.98 37.10
N PHE A 275 8.13 -6.17 37.34
CA PHE A 275 7.32 -5.24 38.13
C PHE A 275 7.79 -5.17 39.59
N ASN A 276 8.21 -6.28 40.19
CA ASN A 276 8.82 -6.25 41.51
C ASN A 276 10.11 -5.41 41.50
N LEU A 277 10.96 -5.51 40.49
CA LEU A 277 12.14 -4.64 40.38
C LEU A 277 11.79 -3.17 40.19
N MET A 278 10.77 -2.86 39.37
CA MET A 278 10.26 -1.49 39.21
C MET A 278 9.80 -0.90 40.56
N ASN A 279 9.28 -1.75 41.44
CA ASN A 279 8.82 -1.37 42.78
C ASN A 279 9.91 -1.49 43.88
N GLY A 280 11.12 -1.93 43.55
CA GLY A 280 12.20 -2.15 44.52
C GLY A 280 12.03 -3.39 45.41
N GLU A 281 11.21 -4.36 44.98
CA GLU A 281 10.90 -5.60 45.68
C GLU A 281 11.79 -6.78 45.22
N GLU A 282 11.80 -7.87 45.99
CA GLU A 282 12.50 -9.10 45.64
C GLU A 282 11.72 -9.93 44.61
N PHE A 283 12.41 -10.87 43.95
CA PHE A 283 11.74 -11.79 43.04
C PHE A 283 10.72 -12.65 43.79
N PRO A 284 9.51 -12.86 43.22
CA PRO A 284 8.53 -13.74 43.82
C PRO A 284 9.04 -15.18 43.89
N GLU A 285 8.44 -16.00 44.76
CA GLU A 285 8.82 -17.41 44.85
C GLU A 285 8.38 -18.18 43.60
N LYS A 286 9.28 -19.02 43.05
CA LYS A 286 8.99 -19.89 41.89
C LYS A 286 8.21 -21.13 42.34
N ASN A 287 7.01 -21.30 41.80
CA ASN A 287 6.20 -22.49 42.02
C ASN A 287 5.52 -22.95 40.70
N PRO A 288 6.31 -23.40 39.72
CA PRO A 288 5.75 -23.94 38.48
C PRO A 288 4.95 -25.23 38.75
N ASP A 289 3.89 -25.46 37.98
CA ASP A 289 3.25 -26.77 37.97
C ASP A 289 4.15 -27.78 37.26
N ILE A 290 4.43 -28.90 37.92
CA ILE A 290 5.43 -29.88 37.50
C ILE A 290 4.73 -31.15 37.02
N GLN A 291 4.73 -31.36 35.72
CA GLN A 291 4.04 -32.47 35.07
C GLN A 291 5.01 -33.36 34.29
N LEU A 292 4.93 -34.67 34.53
CA LEU A 292 5.57 -35.68 33.69
C LEU A 292 4.59 -36.06 32.59
N TYR A 293 5.10 -36.24 31.37
CA TYR A 293 4.33 -36.82 30.27
C TYR A 293 4.72 -38.30 30.16
N ILE A 294 3.75 -39.20 30.36
CA ILE A 294 3.98 -40.65 30.32
C ILE A 294 3.69 -41.19 28.92
N GLY A 295 4.72 -41.24 28.07
CA GLY A 295 4.61 -41.67 26.67
C GLY A 295 4.67 -43.18 26.46
N GLY A 296 5.26 -43.93 27.40
CA GLY A 296 5.34 -45.40 27.36
C GLY A 296 6.74 -45.95 27.14
N SER A 297 7.70 -45.15 26.68
CA SER A 297 9.11 -45.54 26.56
C SER A 297 9.82 -45.83 27.90
N CYS A 298 9.17 -45.53 29.03
CA CYS A 298 9.64 -45.97 30.36
C CYS A 298 9.12 -47.36 30.77
N GLY A 299 8.17 -47.97 30.04
CA GLY A 299 7.50 -49.21 30.41
C GLY A 299 6.09 -49.01 30.97
N CYS A 300 5.70 -47.77 31.30
CA CYS A 300 4.34 -47.45 31.69
C CYS A 300 3.37 -47.71 30.53
N LYS A 301 2.10 -47.97 30.88
CA LYS A 301 1.04 -47.82 29.90
C LYS A 301 1.00 -46.35 29.49
N ALA A 302 1.35 -46.08 28.23
CA ALA A 302 1.28 -44.75 27.65
C ALA A 302 -0.06 -44.11 28.05
N GLU A 303 0.00 -42.91 28.59
CA GLU A 303 -1.17 -42.04 28.54
C GLU A 303 -1.53 -41.98 27.06
N LYS A 304 -2.81 -42.25 26.73
CA LYS A 304 -3.25 -41.90 25.39
C LYS A 304 -2.90 -40.42 25.28
N PRO A 305 -2.11 -39.99 24.28
CA PRO A 305 -1.90 -38.57 24.10
C PRO A 305 -3.29 -37.97 24.12
N GLU A 306 -3.56 -37.09 25.09
CA GLU A 306 -4.63 -36.14 24.89
C GLU A 306 -4.14 -35.37 23.68
N CYS A 307 -4.53 -35.83 22.49
CA CYS A 307 -4.72 -34.92 21.40
C CYS A 307 -5.76 -33.95 21.96
N LYS A 308 -5.27 -32.86 22.58
CA LYS A 308 -5.84 -31.56 22.39
C LYS A 308 -5.78 -31.35 20.89
N PHE A 309 -6.70 -31.97 20.17
CA PHE A 309 -7.17 -31.42 18.93
C PHE A 309 -7.59 -30.03 19.36
N ILE A 310 -6.74 -29.06 19.04
CA ILE A 310 -7.22 -27.70 18.90
C ILE A 310 -8.24 -27.87 17.79
N LEU A 311 -9.51 -27.99 18.19
CA LEU A 311 -10.61 -27.93 17.25
C LEU A 311 -10.41 -26.59 16.60
N ARG A 312 -10.03 -26.61 15.33
CA ARG A 312 -9.82 -25.38 14.59
C ARG A 312 -11.15 -24.63 14.65
N ASP A 313 -11.07 -23.36 14.99
CA ASP A 313 -12.23 -22.48 14.94
C ASP A 313 -12.70 -22.25 13.49
N SER A 314 -11.84 -22.59 12.51
CA SER A 314 -12.12 -22.50 11.08
C SER A 314 -11.87 -23.82 10.33
N TRP A 315 -12.52 -23.96 9.17
CA TRP A 315 -12.31 -25.08 8.25
C TRP A 315 -11.00 -24.95 7.44
N ASP A 316 -10.37 -23.77 7.45
CA ASP A 316 -9.14 -23.48 6.70
C ASP A 316 -7.90 -24.13 7.32
N THR A 317 -7.05 -24.70 6.46
CA THR A 317 -5.82 -25.43 6.86
C THR A 317 -4.60 -24.77 6.24
N ASN A 318 -3.41 -24.99 6.79
CA ASN A 318 -2.15 -24.53 6.16
C ASN A 318 -1.89 -25.12 4.76
N GLU A 319 -2.64 -26.15 4.35
CA GLU A 319 -2.63 -26.76 3.02
C GLU A 319 -3.71 -26.16 2.08
N SER A 320 -4.53 -25.23 2.58
CA SER A 320 -5.54 -24.50 1.81
C SER A 320 -4.86 -23.68 0.72
N GLU A 321 -5.57 -23.43 -0.38
CA GLU A 321 -5.04 -22.74 -1.57
C GLU A 321 -4.40 -21.39 -1.23
N GLU A 322 -4.95 -20.71 -0.22
CA GLU A 322 -4.55 -19.37 0.22
C GLU A 322 -3.38 -19.35 1.21
N ASN A 323 -2.91 -20.50 1.72
CA ASN A 323 -1.86 -20.53 2.74
C ASN A 323 -0.45 -20.70 2.16
N PHE A 324 0.57 -20.37 2.95
CA PHE A 324 1.95 -20.35 2.47
C PHE A 324 2.44 -21.71 1.91
N ASN A 325 2.03 -22.83 2.52
CA ASN A 325 2.46 -24.17 2.07
C ASN A 325 1.62 -24.73 0.90
N SER A 326 0.64 -23.95 0.42
CA SER A 326 -0.15 -24.29 -0.76
C SER A 326 0.74 -24.54 -1.97
N ILE A 327 0.42 -25.56 -2.77
CA ILE A 327 1.01 -25.75 -4.10
C ILE A 327 0.63 -24.63 -5.09
N HIS A 328 -0.32 -23.77 -4.69
CA HIS A 328 -0.78 -22.59 -5.42
C HIS A 328 -0.18 -21.29 -4.85
N ASN A 329 0.81 -21.37 -3.97
CA ASN A 329 1.57 -20.21 -3.55
C ASN A 329 2.64 -19.88 -4.61
N PHE A 330 2.49 -18.73 -5.26
CA PHE A 330 3.39 -18.25 -6.32
C PHE A 330 4.20 -17.01 -5.94
N ILE A 331 4.30 -16.67 -4.64
CA ILE A 331 4.96 -15.45 -4.18
C ILE A 331 6.41 -15.34 -4.72
N GLN A 332 7.15 -16.45 -4.76
CA GLN A 332 8.53 -16.45 -5.23
C GLN A 332 8.61 -16.24 -6.74
N GLU A 333 7.78 -16.95 -7.51
CA GLU A 333 7.71 -16.79 -8.96
C GLU A 333 7.28 -15.38 -9.36
N ASP A 334 6.32 -14.82 -8.64
CA ASP A 334 5.81 -13.48 -8.94
C ASP A 334 6.88 -12.43 -8.59
N ILE A 335 7.55 -12.53 -7.44
CA ILE A 335 8.68 -11.63 -7.11
C ILE A 335 9.79 -11.73 -8.17
N MET A 336 10.13 -12.93 -8.64
CA MET A 336 11.18 -13.12 -9.66
C MET A 336 10.85 -12.48 -11.01
N LYS A 337 9.57 -12.22 -11.31
CA LYS A 337 9.15 -11.52 -12.54
C LYS A 337 9.26 -10.00 -12.43
N GLU A 338 9.42 -9.47 -11.22
CA GLU A 338 9.49 -8.03 -10.99
C GLU A 338 10.87 -7.45 -11.25
N ASN A 339 10.88 -6.24 -11.78
CA ASN A 339 12.11 -5.50 -12.09
C ASN A 339 12.17 -4.13 -11.39
N SER A 340 11.16 -3.77 -10.59
CA SER A 340 11.13 -2.51 -9.85
C SER A 340 10.85 -2.75 -8.37
N LYS A 341 11.43 -1.91 -7.50
CA LYS A 341 11.14 -1.93 -6.07
C LYS A 341 9.65 -1.76 -5.78
N ARG A 342 8.97 -0.87 -6.50
CA ARG A 342 7.52 -0.66 -6.34
C ARG A 342 6.73 -1.93 -6.68
N GLY A 343 7.05 -2.57 -7.81
CA GLY A 343 6.41 -3.82 -8.22
C GLY A 343 6.63 -4.95 -7.22
N TYR A 344 7.84 -5.07 -6.67
CA TYR A 344 8.14 -6.00 -5.58
C TYR A 344 7.27 -5.74 -4.33
N LEU A 345 7.17 -4.49 -3.88
CA LEU A 345 6.34 -4.16 -2.71
C LEU A 345 4.86 -4.45 -2.94
N ASP A 346 4.35 -4.25 -4.17
CA ASP A 346 2.97 -4.60 -4.53
C ASP A 346 2.71 -6.10 -4.34
N ILE A 347 3.65 -6.94 -4.75
CA ILE A 347 3.54 -8.39 -4.59
C ILE A 347 3.57 -8.74 -3.10
N VAL A 348 4.56 -8.26 -2.36
CA VAL A 348 4.67 -8.51 -0.92
C VAL A 348 3.36 -8.15 -0.21
N TYR A 349 2.81 -6.96 -0.51
CA TYR A 349 1.53 -6.53 0.04
C TYR A 349 0.37 -7.47 -0.34
N SER A 350 0.28 -7.86 -1.62
CA SER A 350 -0.81 -8.72 -2.12
C SER A 350 -0.82 -10.12 -1.49
N TYR A 351 0.33 -10.58 -0.98
CA TYR A 351 0.52 -11.88 -0.31
C TYR A 351 0.50 -11.80 1.22
N LEU A 352 0.23 -10.64 1.85
CA LEU A 352 0.16 -10.50 3.31
C LEU A 352 -0.91 -11.39 3.97
N PHE A 353 -1.97 -11.74 3.24
CA PHE A 353 -3.03 -12.63 3.73
C PHE A 353 -2.50 -14.02 4.15
N GLN A 354 -1.33 -14.44 3.66
CA GLN A 354 -0.70 -15.72 4.02
C GLN A 354 -0.12 -15.75 5.44
N ILE A 355 0.07 -14.60 6.08
CA ILE A 355 0.64 -14.49 7.43
C ILE A 355 -0.44 -14.80 8.50
N GLY A 356 -1.71 -14.90 8.11
CA GLY A 356 -2.81 -15.31 8.99
C GLY A 356 -3.38 -14.16 9.82
N ASP A 357 -3.60 -14.40 11.12
CA ASP A 357 -4.35 -13.58 12.10
C ASP A 357 -3.75 -12.18 12.41
N ILE A 358 -2.84 -11.65 11.58
CA ILE A 358 -2.20 -10.36 11.83
C ILE A 358 -3.22 -9.21 11.85
N LYS A 359 -3.06 -8.30 12.82
CA LYS A 359 -3.80 -7.04 12.92
C LYS A 359 -3.10 -5.89 12.24
N SER A 360 -1.77 -5.89 12.28
CA SER A 360 -0.96 -4.95 11.50
C SER A 360 0.35 -5.57 11.07
N PHE A 361 0.85 -5.13 9.92
CA PHE A 361 2.16 -5.47 9.38
C PHE A 361 2.84 -4.23 8.81
N TYR A 362 4.14 -4.12 9.06
CA TYR A 362 4.98 -3.04 8.56
C TYR A 362 6.24 -3.63 7.94
N LEU A 363 6.59 -3.20 6.73
CA LEU A 363 7.90 -3.43 6.14
C LEU A 363 8.67 -2.12 6.16
N CYS A 364 9.81 -2.10 6.84
CA CYS A 364 10.66 -0.94 7.00
C CYS A 364 11.99 -1.22 6.29
N LEU A 365 12.36 -0.41 5.31
CA LEU A 365 13.56 -0.59 4.49
C LEU A 365 14.59 0.51 4.77
N ASN A 366 15.86 0.15 4.70
CA ASN A 366 16.95 1.11 4.75
C ASN A 366 16.83 2.11 3.58
N ASP A 367 17.04 3.39 3.86
CA ASP A 367 16.95 4.45 2.85
C ASP A 367 18.12 4.41 1.86
N ASN A 368 19.29 4.00 2.34
CA ASN A 368 20.52 3.89 1.57
C ASN A 368 21.23 2.58 1.94
N GLU A 369 22.16 2.13 1.09
CA GLU A 369 23.03 1.02 1.46
C GLU A 369 23.88 1.40 2.67
N VAL A 370 23.84 0.55 3.69
CA VAL A 370 24.61 0.69 4.93
C VAL A 370 25.58 -0.47 5.06
N VAL A 371 26.72 -0.21 5.70
CA VAL A 371 27.76 -1.24 5.89
C VAL A 371 27.32 -2.28 6.92
N GLU A 372 26.56 -1.86 7.93
CA GLU A 372 26.05 -2.74 8.99
C GLU A 372 24.81 -2.10 9.64
N GLY A 373 23.75 -2.89 9.86
CA GLY A 373 22.56 -2.48 10.60
C GLY A 373 21.59 -1.60 9.80
N TYR A 374 21.26 -0.43 10.35
CA TYR A 374 20.14 0.38 9.85
C TYR A 374 20.51 1.85 9.63
N SER A 375 20.04 2.41 8.51
CA SER A 375 20.23 3.82 8.17
C SER A 375 19.54 4.74 9.17
N ASP A 376 20.02 5.98 9.32
CA ASP A 376 19.44 6.93 10.27
C ASP A 376 18.01 7.34 9.90
N GLU A 377 17.71 7.34 8.61
CA GLU A 377 16.35 7.45 8.05
C GLU A 377 15.92 6.09 7.53
N ILE A 378 14.68 5.68 7.84
CA ILE A 378 14.09 4.41 7.45
C ILE A 378 12.84 4.67 6.61
N ILE A 379 12.72 3.96 5.49
CA ILE A 379 11.54 4.01 4.63
C ILE A 379 10.47 3.08 5.22
N GLN A 380 9.29 3.61 5.55
CA GLN A 380 8.11 2.78 5.81
C GLN A 380 7.53 2.28 4.48
N ALA A 381 8.11 1.19 3.99
CA ALA A 381 7.85 0.65 2.67
C ALA A 381 6.44 0.07 2.53
N ILE A 382 5.98 -0.68 3.51
CA ILE A 382 4.61 -1.20 3.60
C ILE A 382 4.05 -0.84 4.97
N LYS A 383 2.80 -0.37 4.97
CA LYS A 383 1.95 -0.25 6.15
C LYS A 383 0.62 -0.96 5.87
N TYR A 384 0.28 -1.90 6.72
CA TYR A 384 -0.96 -2.67 6.68
C TYR A 384 -1.56 -2.71 8.09
N GLU A 385 -2.82 -2.30 8.23
CA GLU A 385 -3.59 -2.28 9.47
C GLU A 385 -5.03 -2.72 9.14
N VAL A 386 -5.48 -3.86 9.69
CA VAL A 386 -6.83 -4.41 9.45
C VAL A 386 -7.91 -3.48 9.99
N ASP A 387 -7.69 -2.89 11.16
CA ASP A 387 -8.70 -2.03 11.80
C ASP A 387 -8.70 -0.59 11.22
N ASN A 388 -7.76 -0.27 10.31
CA ASN A 388 -7.62 1.05 9.70
C ASN A 388 -7.12 0.95 8.25
N GLU A 389 -7.82 0.16 7.43
CA GLU A 389 -7.37 -0.17 6.07
C GLU A 389 -7.12 1.06 5.18
N LYS A 390 -7.73 2.21 5.49
CA LYS A 390 -7.54 3.50 4.78
C LYS A 390 -6.15 4.09 4.95
N GLU A 391 -5.48 3.75 6.05
CA GLU A 391 -4.09 4.15 6.29
C GLU A 391 -3.07 3.17 5.69
N ASN A 392 -3.55 2.10 5.05
CA ASN A 392 -2.69 1.16 4.34
C ASN A 392 -2.01 1.87 3.19
N SER A 393 -0.70 1.65 3.08
CA SER A 393 0.09 2.33 2.08
C SER A 393 1.30 1.50 1.71
N ILE A 394 1.76 1.76 0.49
CA ILE A 394 3.07 1.34 0.03
C ILE A 394 3.77 2.60 -0.45
N SER A 395 4.97 2.84 0.05
CA SER A 395 5.70 4.07 -0.24
C SER A 395 7.19 3.82 -0.28
N LEU A 396 7.87 4.39 -1.27
CA LEU A 396 9.33 4.40 -1.32
C LEU A 396 9.92 5.72 -0.79
N ILE A 397 9.06 6.64 -0.35
CA ILE A 397 9.45 8.02 0.04
C ILE A 397 9.00 8.40 1.44
N ASN A 398 8.11 7.63 2.07
CA ASN A 398 7.69 7.88 3.44
C ASN A 398 8.80 7.44 4.40
N LYS A 399 9.56 8.41 4.90
CA LYS A 399 10.71 8.18 5.77
C LYS A 399 10.42 8.60 7.21
N PHE A 400 11.04 7.91 8.16
CA PHE A 400 11.02 8.25 9.57
C PHE A 400 12.40 8.00 10.19
N SER A 401 12.66 8.62 11.35
CA SER A 401 13.94 8.44 12.03
C SER A 401 14.07 7.04 12.61
N LYS A 402 15.24 6.41 12.46
CA LYS A 402 15.56 5.14 13.14
C LYS A 402 15.29 5.18 14.65
N LYS A 403 15.40 6.34 15.29
CA LYS A 403 15.12 6.52 16.73
C LYS A 403 13.67 6.17 17.08
N ASP A 404 12.73 6.37 16.17
CA ASP A 404 11.33 6.08 16.45
C ASP A 404 11.04 4.57 16.38
N ILE A 405 11.94 3.78 15.76
CA ILE A 405 11.90 2.32 15.45
C ILE A 405 10.65 1.82 14.72
N LEU A 406 9.49 2.45 14.92
CA LEU A 406 8.23 2.24 14.24
C LEU A 406 7.28 3.40 14.62
N PRO A 407 6.82 4.22 13.65
CA PRO A 407 5.91 5.34 13.93
C PRO A 407 4.61 4.93 14.64
N ALA A 408 4.14 3.71 14.44
CA ALA A 408 2.93 3.18 15.08
C ALA A 408 3.04 3.09 16.61
N LEU A 409 4.26 2.96 17.16
CA LEU A 409 4.46 2.97 18.61
C LEU A 409 4.14 4.34 19.22
N HIS A 410 4.16 5.42 18.46
CA HIS A 410 3.85 6.76 19.01
C HIS A 410 2.36 7.10 18.95
N LYS A 411 1.51 6.22 18.38
CA LYS A 411 0.07 6.43 18.31
C LYS A 411 -0.63 5.96 19.59
N GLU A 412 -1.50 6.80 20.13
CA GLU A 412 -2.37 6.44 21.25
C GLU A 412 -3.35 5.32 20.85
N HIS A 413 -3.55 4.36 21.75
CA HIS A 413 -4.49 3.27 21.57
C HIS A 413 -5.03 2.78 22.92
N SER A 414 -6.22 2.17 22.90
CA SER A 414 -7.01 1.87 24.10
C SER A 414 -6.77 0.49 24.72
N GLU A 415 -6.03 -0.39 24.05
CA GLU A 415 -5.72 -1.75 24.51
C GLU A 415 -4.26 -2.07 24.22
N PRO A 416 -3.50 -2.65 25.16
CA PRO A 416 -2.10 -3.00 24.96
C PRO A 416 -1.87 -3.89 23.75
N ARG A 417 -0.70 -3.75 23.10
CA ARG A 417 -0.36 -4.46 21.86
C ARG A 417 1.00 -5.15 21.92
N GLY A 418 1.08 -6.30 21.26
CA GLY A 418 2.34 -6.99 20.97
C GLY A 418 2.89 -6.62 19.60
N TYR A 419 4.17 -6.30 19.50
CA TYR A 419 4.88 -6.01 18.25
C TYR A 419 6.11 -6.92 18.14
N ILE A 420 6.24 -7.68 17.05
CA ILE A 420 7.38 -8.57 16.83
C ILE A 420 8.21 -8.04 15.67
N PHE A 421 9.45 -7.66 15.95
CA PHE A 421 10.44 -7.11 15.04
C PHE A 421 11.37 -8.22 14.54
N THR A 422 11.55 -8.33 13.23
CA THR A 422 12.44 -9.31 12.61
C THR A 422 13.25 -8.72 11.45
N PRO A 423 14.51 -9.14 11.22
CA PRO A 423 15.43 -8.47 10.29
C PRO A 423 15.19 -8.81 8.81
N VAL A 424 15.14 -7.87 7.88
CA VAL A 424 15.05 -8.19 6.43
C VAL A 424 16.46 -8.13 5.84
N TYR A 425 17.05 -9.28 5.53
CA TYR A 425 18.47 -9.38 5.18
C TYR A 425 18.76 -10.53 4.19
N ASN A 426 19.94 -10.53 3.56
CA ASN A 426 20.48 -11.71 2.87
C ASN A 426 22.00 -11.82 3.07
N GLU A 427 22.43 -12.95 3.63
CA GLU A 427 23.78 -13.16 4.17
C GLU A 427 24.12 -12.07 5.20
N ASP A 428 25.07 -11.18 4.93
CA ASP A 428 25.46 -10.05 5.79
C ASP A 428 24.97 -8.67 5.27
N ASN A 429 24.07 -8.66 4.29
CA ASN A 429 23.46 -7.42 3.78
C ASN A 429 22.12 -7.16 4.46
N ASP A 430 22.03 -6.05 5.19
CA ASP A 430 20.81 -5.60 5.87
C ASP A 430 19.99 -4.67 4.98
N TYR A 431 18.75 -5.07 4.70
CA TYR A 431 17.81 -4.27 3.91
C TYR A 431 16.81 -3.51 4.75
N GLY A 432 16.66 -3.87 6.02
CA GLY A 432 15.69 -3.26 6.93
C GLY A 432 15.10 -4.29 7.89
N TYR A 433 13.85 -4.12 8.29
CA TYR A 433 13.15 -5.02 9.22
C TYR A 433 11.65 -5.05 8.93
N ALA A 434 10.99 -6.12 9.37
CA ALA A 434 9.55 -6.24 9.36
C ALA A 434 9.02 -6.22 10.79
N VAL A 435 7.80 -5.70 10.95
CA VAL A 435 7.10 -5.69 12.24
C VAL A 435 5.70 -6.22 12.06
N LEU A 436 5.31 -7.21 12.85
CA LEU A 436 3.95 -7.74 12.89
C LEU A 436 3.32 -7.51 14.27
N SER A 437 2.00 -7.36 14.29
CA SER A 437 1.21 -7.30 15.53
C SER A 437 -0.06 -8.12 15.39
N PHE A 438 -0.39 -8.85 16.45
CA PHE A 438 -1.66 -9.56 16.60
C PHE A 438 -2.67 -8.76 17.47
N GLY A 439 -2.39 -7.47 17.69
CA GLY A 439 -3.17 -6.62 18.58
C GLY A 439 -3.00 -7.02 20.04
N SER A 440 -4.11 -7.14 20.76
CA SER A 440 -4.16 -7.50 22.19
C SER A 440 -4.26 -9.01 22.44
N LYS A 441 -4.12 -9.85 21.39
CA LYS A 441 -4.11 -11.32 21.50
C LYS A 441 -2.68 -11.81 21.78
N PRO A 442 -2.38 -12.43 22.95
CA PRO A 442 -1.07 -13.01 23.23
C PRO A 442 -0.76 -14.12 22.24
N MET A 443 0.22 -13.91 21.36
CA MET A 443 0.53 -14.80 20.25
C MET A 443 1.89 -14.47 19.63
N SER A 444 2.64 -15.51 19.25
CA SER A 444 3.81 -15.36 18.38
C SER A 444 3.50 -15.80 16.94
N TYR A 445 4.38 -15.45 16.01
CA TYR A 445 4.31 -15.95 14.65
C TYR A 445 4.64 -17.45 14.58
N ASP A 446 4.29 -18.08 13.45
CA ASP A 446 4.57 -19.49 13.19
C ASP A 446 5.58 -19.69 12.04
N SER A 447 5.77 -20.94 11.64
CA SER A 447 6.68 -21.29 10.54
C SER A 447 6.26 -20.69 9.19
N ASN A 448 4.96 -20.40 8.97
CA ASN A 448 4.49 -19.83 7.71
C ASN A 448 5.02 -18.40 7.56
N TYR A 449 4.94 -17.58 8.60
CA TYR A 449 5.56 -16.25 8.60
C TYR A 449 7.07 -16.35 8.33
N ARG A 450 7.76 -17.26 9.03
CA ARG A 450 9.21 -17.44 8.87
C ARG A 450 9.61 -17.80 7.44
N MET A 451 8.83 -18.64 6.76
CA MET A 451 9.06 -18.98 5.35
C MET A 451 8.68 -17.84 4.40
N TRP A 452 7.61 -17.11 4.72
CA TRP A 452 7.13 -15.95 3.97
C TRP A 452 8.15 -14.82 4.00
N ILE A 453 8.62 -14.41 5.18
CA ILE A 453 9.56 -13.31 5.33
C ILE A 453 10.92 -13.63 4.71
N ASN A 454 11.36 -14.90 4.75
CA ASN A 454 12.54 -15.36 4.02
C ASN A 454 12.36 -15.23 2.49
N SER A 455 11.15 -15.44 1.97
CA SER A 455 10.84 -15.21 0.54
C SER A 455 10.89 -13.72 0.19
N VAL A 456 10.38 -12.86 1.08
CA VAL A 456 10.46 -11.40 0.97
C VAL A 456 11.93 -10.93 0.95
N SER A 457 12.75 -11.36 1.92
CA SER A 457 14.16 -10.98 1.99
C SER A 457 14.98 -11.40 0.77
N ARG A 458 14.80 -12.64 0.29
CA ARG A 458 15.44 -13.11 -0.95
C ARG A 458 14.95 -12.36 -2.18
N GLY A 459 13.66 -12.05 -2.20
CA GLY A 459 13.03 -11.25 -3.23
C GLY A 459 13.65 -9.87 -3.37
N TYR A 460 13.91 -9.20 -2.24
CA TYR A 460 14.57 -7.90 -2.23
C TYR A 460 15.98 -7.96 -2.83
N GLU A 461 16.75 -9.00 -2.52
CA GLU A 461 18.09 -9.17 -3.10
C GLU A 461 18.05 -9.34 -4.63
N VAL A 462 17.03 -10.00 -5.18
CA VAL A 462 16.84 -10.09 -6.63
C VAL A 462 16.64 -8.69 -7.24
N ILE A 463 15.78 -7.87 -6.63
CA ILE A 463 15.53 -6.49 -7.09
C ILE A 463 16.78 -5.64 -6.97
N ARG A 464 17.49 -5.70 -5.84
CA ARG A 464 18.73 -4.95 -5.61
C ARG A 464 19.79 -5.30 -6.65
N ARG A 465 20.02 -6.59 -6.91
CA ARG A 465 20.96 -7.04 -7.94
C ARG A 465 20.55 -6.60 -9.33
N ASN A 466 19.25 -6.59 -9.64
CA ASN A 466 18.76 -6.07 -10.92
C ASN A 466 19.03 -4.57 -11.06
N GLU A 467 18.79 -3.78 -10.02
CA GLU A 467 19.14 -2.34 -10.01
C GLU A 467 20.65 -2.12 -10.15
N GLU A 468 21.49 -2.86 -9.43
CA GLU A 468 22.95 -2.79 -9.58
C GLU A 468 23.40 -3.17 -10.99
N LEU A 469 22.83 -4.22 -11.57
CA LEU A 469 23.13 -4.64 -12.94
C LEU A 469 22.71 -3.59 -13.96
N ILE A 470 21.55 -2.95 -13.76
CA ILE A 470 21.12 -1.81 -14.57
C ILE A 470 22.16 -0.69 -14.40
N ASN A 471 22.50 -0.29 -13.18
CA ASN A 471 23.48 0.75 -12.86
C ASN A 471 24.90 0.46 -13.37
N LEU A 472 25.32 -0.80 -13.47
CA LEU A 472 26.61 -1.21 -14.03
C LEU A 472 26.59 -1.26 -15.56
N ARG A 473 25.50 -1.78 -16.15
CA ARG A 473 25.31 -1.82 -17.62
C ARG A 473 25.20 -0.45 -18.21
N SER A 474 24.31 0.33 -17.58
CA SER A 474 24.62 1.54 -16.85
C SER A 474 26.08 1.94 -17.08
N LYS A 475 26.91 2.04 -16.03
CA LYS A 475 28.33 2.49 -15.90
C LYS A 475 29.31 2.22 -17.06
N VAL A 476 29.19 1.06 -17.69
CA VAL A 476 30.07 0.65 -18.79
C VAL A 476 29.78 1.44 -20.08
N ALA A 477 28.52 1.82 -20.34
CA ALA A 477 28.13 2.54 -21.55
C ALA A 477 28.77 3.95 -21.69
N SER A 478 28.81 4.72 -20.60
CA SER A 478 29.33 6.09 -20.51
C SER A 478 30.85 6.09 -20.43
N ASP A 479 31.47 5.13 -19.74
CA ASP A 479 32.94 5.05 -19.74
C ASP A 479 33.44 4.85 -21.18
N ARG A 480 32.68 4.10 -21.99
CA ARG A 480 32.95 3.92 -23.42
C ARG A 480 32.75 5.23 -24.22
N MET A 481 31.67 5.96 -23.98
CA MET A 481 31.41 7.27 -24.65
C MET A 481 32.39 8.37 -24.23
N VAL A 482 32.84 8.40 -22.97
CA VAL A 482 33.86 9.33 -22.47
C VAL A 482 35.22 9.02 -23.10
N ILE A 483 35.59 7.74 -23.22
CA ILE A 483 36.81 7.33 -23.92
C ILE A 483 36.78 7.74 -25.39
N ASP A 484 35.62 7.61 -26.05
CA ASP A 484 35.45 7.99 -27.46
C ASP A 484 35.48 9.52 -27.64
N SER A 485 34.84 10.30 -26.76
CA SER A 485 34.87 11.78 -26.81
C SER A 485 36.23 12.40 -26.41
N LEU A 486 36.96 11.81 -25.46
CA LEU A 486 38.32 12.25 -25.09
C LEU A 486 39.35 11.97 -26.19
N ARG A 487 39.13 10.97 -27.03
CA ARG A 487 39.94 10.72 -28.25
C ARG A 487 39.72 11.80 -29.30
N GLU A 488 38.51 12.34 -29.41
CA GLU A 488 38.19 13.41 -30.37
C GLU A 488 38.65 14.81 -29.90
N ARG A 489 38.65 15.08 -28.60
CA ARG A 489 39.01 16.39 -27.99
C ARG A 489 40.51 16.72 -27.95
N LYS A 490 41.40 15.76 -28.22
CA LYS A 490 42.86 15.91 -27.98
C LYS A 490 43.69 16.47 -29.16
N LYS A 491 43.07 16.85 -30.27
CA LYS A 491 43.79 17.49 -31.40
C LYS A 491 44.00 18.98 -31.14
N THR A 492 45.24 19.42 -31.18
CA THR A 492 45.63 20.84 -31.10
C THR A 492 45.46 21.52 -32.47
N VAL A 493 45.26 22.85 -32.54
CA VAL A 493 45.15 23.59 -33.83
C VAL A 493 46.36 23.34 -34.75
N GLU A 494 47.54 23.10 -34.17
CA GLU A 494 48.79 22.80 -34.89
C GLU A 494 48.82 21.39 -35.52
N GLU A 495 47.94 20.49 -35.08
CA GLU A 495 47.82 19.09 -35.55
C GLU A 495 46.66 18.91 -36.54
N LEU A 496 45.98 20.00 -36.89
CA LEU A 496 44.89 20.03 -37.86
C LEU A 496 45.44 19.91 -39.28
N ASN A 497 44.81 19.05 -40.08
CA ASN A 497 45.11 18.99 -41.50
C ASN A 497 44.59 20.26 -42.22
N GLU A 498 45.03 20.48 -43.46
CA GLU A 498 44.67 21.69 -44.23
C GLU A 498 43.16 21.91 -44.37
N HIS A 499 42.36 20.84 -44.44
CA HIS A 499 40.90 20.94 -44.48
C HIS A 499 40.31 21.43 -43.15
N GLU A 500 40.83 20.94 -42.02
CA GLU A 500 40.41 21.35 -40.69
C GLU A 500 40.77 22.82 -40.40
N LYS A 501 41.88 23.34 -40.93
CA LYS A 501 42.24 24.77 -40.84
C LYS A 501 41.27 25.67 -41.63
N ILE A 502 40.93 25.27 -42.86
CA ILE A 502 39.93 25.99 -43.67
C ILE A 502 38.58 26.07 -42.96
N LEU A 503 38.16 24.99 -42.28
CA LEU A 503 36.92 25.01 -41.48
C LEU A 503 37.02 25.96 -40.28
N ALA A 504 38.15 26.00 -39.57
CA ALA A 504 38.36 26.93 -38.47
C ALA A 504 38.31 28.41 -38.94
N GLU A 505 38.97 28.76 -40.05
CA GLU A 505 38.92 30.11 -40.64
C GLU A 505 37.50 30.50 -41.08
N ARG A 506 36.74 29.55 -41.64
CA ARG A 506 35.33 29.79 -42.00
C ARG A 506 34.46 30.00 -40.76
N VAL A 507 34.70 29.28 -39.67
CA VAL A 507 33.99 29.50 -38.40
C VAL A 507 34.33 30.86 -37.82
N GLU A 508 35.60 31.29 -37.86
CA GLU A 508 36.01 32.64 -37.44
C GLU A 508 35.28 33.72 -38.26
N THR A 509 35.22 33.55 -39.59
CA THR A 509 34.47 34.46 -40.48
C THR A 509 32.97 34.50 -40.13
N LEU A 510 32.37 33.34 -39.86
CA LEU A 510 30.95 33.24 -39.48
C LEU A 510 30.66 33.99 -38.17
N LEU A 511 31.56 33.88 -37.19
CA LEU A 511 31.43 34.57 -35.91
C LEU A 511 31.61 36.09 -36.06
N ASP A 512 32.60 36.53 -36.83
CA ASP A 512 32.92 37.95 -37.04
C ASP A 512 31.82 38.70 -37.82
N GLN A 513 31.23 38.03 -38.79
CA GLN A 513 30.21 38.61 -39.67
C GLN A 513 28.78 38.27 -39.25
N ASN A 514 28.58 37.56 -38.13
CA ASN A 514 27.28 37.09 -37.64
C ASN A 514 26.45 36.37 -38.72
N LEU A 515 27.09 35.46 -39.47
CA LEU A 515 26.47 34.71 -40.60
C LEU A 515 25.67 33.49 -40.15
N PHE A 516 24.96 33.62 -39.02
CA PHE A 516 24.09 32.60 -38.49
C PHE A 516 22.71 32.67 -39.14
N LYS A 517 22.14 31.51 -39.46
CA LYS A 517 20.73 31.33 -39.82
C LYS A 517 20.06 30.42 -38.81
N TYR A 518 18.74 30.51 -38.69
CA TYR A 518 17.95 29.67 -37.79
C TYR A 518 16.81 29.01 -38.53
N TYR A 519 16.68 27.70 -38.33
CA TYR A 519 15.55 26.92 -38.84
C TYR A 519 14.70 26.53 -37.64
N PHE A 520 13.39 26.55 -37.81
CA PHE A 520 12.44 26.21 -36.77
C PHE A 520 11.89 24.81 -37.01
N GLN A 521 12.07 23.92 -36.03
CA GLN A 521 11.50 22.57 -36.10
C GLN A 521 10.28 22.48 -35.19
N PRO A 522 9.10 22.11 -35.71
CA PRO A 522 7.91 21.94 -34.89
C PRO A 522 8.03 20.80 -33.87
N ILE A 523 7.52 21.06 -32.68
CA ILE A 523 7.25 20.10 -31.62
C ILE A 523 5.73 19.95 -31.53
N VAL A 524 5.25 18.72 -31.62
CA VAL A 524 3.84 18.39 -31.84
C VAL A 524 3.23 17.77 -30.60
N ASN A 525 2.00 18.13 -30.27
CA ASN A 525 1.25 17.48 -29.20
C ASN A 525 0.86 16.04 -29.59
N ALA A 526 1.25 15.06 -28.78
CA ALA A 526 1.04 13.63 -29.05
C ALA A 526 -0.43 13.18 -29.07
N LYS A 527 -1.36 14.00 -28.55
CA LYS A 527 -2.80 13.69 -28.49
C LYS A 527 -3.57 14.32 -29.64
N THR A 528 -3.25 15.57 -29.99
CA THR A 528 -4.02 16.36 -30.96
C THR A 528 -3.35 16.43 -32.34
N GLY A 529 -2.05 16.15 -32.43
CA GLY A 529 -1.26 16.38 -33.62
C GLY A 529 -1.10 17.86 -34.00
N GLU A 530 -1.45 18.79 -33.09
CA GLU A 530 -1.23 20.24 -33.29
C GLU A 530 0.21 20.62 -32.91
N ILE A 531 0.75 21.65 -33.56
CA ILE A 531 2.05 22.22 -33.18
C ILE A 531 1.91 22.92 -31.82
N TYR A 532 2.67 22.45 -30.85
CA TYR A 532 2.75 23.00 -29.49
C TYR A 532 3.82 24.09 -29.38
N SER A 533 4.99 23.83 -29.97
CA SER A 533 6.14 24.73 -29.91
C SER A 533 7.08 24.53 -31.11
N TYR A 534 8.16 25.30 -31.18
CA TYR A 534 9.24 25.12 -32.15
C TYR A 534 10.58 25.12 -31.45
N GLU A 535 11.54 24.37 -31.97
CA GLU A 535 12.95 24.50 -31.59
C GLU A 535 13.69 25.34 -32.63
N ALA A 536 14.43 26.34 -32.16
CA ALA A 536 15.26 27.22 -32.99
C ALA A 536 16.65 26.61 -33.18
N LEU A 537 16.85 25.97 -34.32
CA LEU A 537 18.06 25.25 -34.66
C LEU A 537 19.02 26.14 -35.47
N MET A 538 20.18 26.40 -34.89
CA MET A 538 21.26 27.17 -35.51
C MET A 538 21.77 26.50 -36.81
N ARG A 539 22.08 27.31 -37.83
CA ARG A 539 22.64 26.94 -39.13
C ARG A 539 23.63 28.03 -39.59
N SER A 540 24.40 27.72 -40.62
CA SER A 540 25.40 28.63 -41.22
C SER A 540 24.97 29.08 -42.61
N GLU A 541 25.30 30.32 -43.00
CA GLU A 541 25.27 30.73 -44.41
C GLU A 541 26.45 30.18 -45.23
N LEU A 542 27.54 29.80 -44.56
CA LEU A 542 28.74 29.26 -45.18
C LEU A 542 28.62 27.76 -45.44
N ALA A 543 28.96 27.35 -46.66
CA ALA A 543 28.99 25.94 -47.05
C ALA A 543 29.98 25.14 -46.18
N GLU A 544 29.62 23.88 -45.89
CA GLU A 544 30.40 22.90 -45.11
C GLU A 544 30.61 23.26 -43.63
N VAL A 545 30.04 24.37 -43.15
CA VAL A 545 30.04 24.76 -41.74
C VAL A 545 28.69 24.36 -41.12
N ASN A 546 28.60 23.15 -40.57
CA ASN A 546 27.40 22.69 -39.86
C ASN A 546 27.48 23.06 -38.35
N PRO A 547 26.39 22.92 -37.57
CA PRO A 547 26.39 23.32 -36.16
C PRO A 547 27.46 22.63 -35.29
N LEU A 548 27.75 21.35 -35.52
CA LEU A 548 28.81 20.63 -34.80
C LEU A 548 30.20 21.19 -35.13
N VAL A 549 30.43 21.58 -36.39
CA VAL A 549 31.65 22.27 -36.82
C VAL A 549 31.77 23.64 -36.16
N ILE A 550 30.67 24.41 -36.07
CA ILE A 550 30.63 25.70 -35.38
C ILE A 550 31.04 25.52 -33.92
N LEU A 551 30.38 24.62 -33.17
CA LEU A 551 30.65 24.42 -31.75
C LEU A 551 32.10 23.94 -31.52
N LYS A 552 32.55 22.93 -32.28
CA LYS A 552 33.91 22.38 -32.16
C LYS A 552 34.99 23.45 -32.37
N TYR A 553 34.95 24.18 -33.48
CA TYR A 553 36.01 25.16 -33.76
C TYR A 553 35.84 26.45 -32.94
N SER A 554 34.62 26.83 -32.56
CA SER A 554 34.43 27.94 -31.62
C SER A 554 35.00 27.63 -30.24
N GLU A 555 34.88 26.39 -29.76
CA GLU A 555 35.53 25.92 -28.53
C GLU A 555 37.06 25.97 -28.67
N MET A 556 37.61 25.43 -29.77
CA MET A 556 39.05 25.45 -30.04
C MET A 556 39.63 26.88 -30.16
N LEU A 557 38.86 27.82 -30.71
CA LEU A 557 39.23 29.23 -30.85
C LEU A 557 38.97 30.05 -29.58
N GLY A 558 38.32 29.48 -28.55
CA GLY A 558 37.95 30.19 -27.32
C GLY A 558 36.81 31.21 -27.51
N ARG A 559 35.95 31.01 -28.51
CA ARG A 559 34.90 31.95 -28.96
C ARG A 559 33.46 31.43 -28.80
N LEU A 560 33.22 30.43 -27.95
CA LEU A 560 31.85 29.97 -27.66
C LEU A 560 30.94 31.10 -27.13
N VAL A 561 31.51 32.12 -26.49
CA VAL A 561 30.79 33.33 -26.06
C VAL A 561 30.11 34.08 -27.20
N ASP A 562 30.71 34.08 -28.38
CA ASP A 562 30.13 34.74 -29.55
C ASP A 562 28.99 33.92 -30.15
N VAL A 563 29.03 32.59 -30.02
CA VAL A 563 27.93 31.70 -30.43
C VAL A 563 26.71 31.93 -29.54
N GLU A 564 26.90 31.91 -28.22
CA GLU A 564 25.83 32.14 -27.24
C GLU A 564 25.16 33.51 -27.45
N ARG A 565 25.99 34.58 -27.53
CA ARG A 565 25.55 35.95 -27.75
C ARG A 565 24.71 36.10 -29.02
N ASN A 566 25.24 35.63 -30.14
CA ASN A 566 24.61 35.81 -31.45
C ASN A 566 23.35 34.95 -31.57
N THR A 567 23.31 33.77 -30.94
CA THR A 567 22.12 32.90 -30.90
C THR A 567 20.93 33.61 -30.29
N PHE A 568 21.06 34.09 -29.06
CA PHE A 568 19.98 34.81 -28.40
C PHE A 568 19.59 36.09 -29.14
N LYS A 569 20.55 36.93 -29.54
CA LYS A 569 20.26 38.21 -30.22
C LYS A 569 19.52 37.99 -31.55
N ASN A 570 19.97 37.05 -32.37
CA ASN A 570 19.38 36.80 -33.67
C ASN A 570 17.99 36.18 -33.55
N ILE A 571 17.79 35.20 -32.67
CA ILE A 571 16.49 34.58 -32.46
C ILE A 571 15.48 35.60 -31.93
N ILE A 572 15.84 36.42 -30.93
CA ILE A 572 14.95 37.47 -30.42
C ILE A 572 14.48 38.39 -31.54
N THR A 573 15.40 38.85 -32.41
CA THR A 573 15.04 39.69 -33.55
C THR A 573 14.16 38.98 -34.57
N ILE A 574 14.34 37.67 -34.79
CA ILE A 574 13.43 36.89 -35.65
C ILE A 574 12.03 36.81 -35.02
N LEU A 575 11.94 36.57 -33.71
CA LEU A 575 10.67 36.45 -32.99
C LEU A 575 9.90 37.79 -32.92
N GLU A 576 10.59 38.90 -32.64
CA GLU A 576 10.02 40.26 -32.64
C GLU A 576 9.35 40.59 -33.99
N ASN A 577 9.92 40.11 -35.10
CA ASN A 577 9.39 40.32 -36.45
C ASN A 577 8.27 39.33 -36.85
N ASN A 578 8.00 38.29 -36.07
CA ASN A 578 7.05 37.22 -36.40
C ASN A 578 6.03 36.93 -35.28
N ILE A 579 5.76 37.92 -34.43
CA ILE A 579 4.98 37.75 -33.19
C ILE A 579 3.58 37.13 -33.42
N ASP A 580 2.94 37.45 -34.55
CA ASP A 580 1.61 36.91 -34.89
C ASP A 580 1.63 35.40 -35.19
N LYS A 581 2.73 34.87 -35.74
CA LYS A 581 2.87 33.45 -36.10
C LYS A 581 3.23 32.55 -34.92
N ILE A 582 3.81 33.13 -33.89
CA ILE A 582 4.23 32.44 -32.65
C ILE A 582 3.26 32.70 -31.50
N LYS A 583 2.18 33.43 -31.76
CA LYS A 583 1.13 33.69 -30.77
C LYS A 583 0.59 32.35 -30.25
N ASP A 584 0.59 32.20 -28.92
CA ASP A 584 0.18 30.98 -28.20
C ASP A 584 1.08 29.75 -28.41
N ARG A 585 2.29 29.91 -28.96
CA ARG A 585 3.26 28.82 -29.20
C ARG A 585 4.63 29.13 -28.60
N LYS A 586 5.26 28.12 -28.01
CA LYS A 586 6.58 28.27 -27.38
C LYS A 586 7.74 28.10 -28.37
N ILE A 587 8.90 28.63 -28.03
CA ILE A 587 10.15 28.58 -28.79
C ILE A 587 11.26 28.10 -27.87
N PHE A 588 11.87 26.98 -28.24
CA PHE A 588 12.99 26.36 -27.55
C PHE A 588 14.29 26.91 -28.13
N ILE A 589 15.19 27.39 -27.26
CA ILE A 589 16.47 27.99 -27.62
C ILE A 589 17.58 27.26 -26.87
N ASN A 590 18.50 26.68 -27.62
CA ASN A 590 19.71 26.03 -27.10
C ASN A 590 20.63 27.06 -26.42
N SER A 591 21.10 26.76 -25.20
CA SER A 591 22.07 27.56 -24.45
C SER A 591 23.33 26.75 -24.13
N ILE A 592 24.47 27.42 -24.09
CA ILE A 592 25.77 26.89 -23.69
C ILE A 592 26.10 27.44 -22.29
N PRO A 593 25.60 26.82 -21.22
CA PRO A 593 25.65 27.40 -19.88
C PRO A 593 27.06 27.45 -19.26
N SER A 594 28.06 26.78 -19.87
CA SER A 594 29.46 26.89 -19.47
C SER A 594 30.11 28.23 -19.84
N VAL A 595 29.43 29.05 -20.66
CA VAL A 595 29.89 30.34 -21.15
C VAL A 595 29.29 31.48 -20.33
N GLU A 596 30.12 32.44 -19.95
CA GLU A 596 29.68 33.62 -19.19
C GLU A 596 29.58 34.85 -20.11
N LEU A 597 28.36 35.32 -20.34
CA LEU A 597 28.10 36.61 -20.99
C LEU A 597 28.39 37.76 -20.01
N GLU A 598 28.80 38.92 -20.54
CA GLU A 598 28.96 40.11 -19.72
C GLU A 598 27.63 40.49 -19.03
N LYS A 599 27.71 40.87 -17.75
CA LYS A 599 26.53 41.06 -16.88
C LYS A 599 25.46 41.99 -17.46
N GLU A 600 25.86 43.08 -18.12
CA GLU A 600 24.91 44.01 -18.74
C GLU A 600 24.30 43.47 -20.03
N GLU A 601 25.05 42.69 -20.81
CA GLU A 601 24.56 42.02 -22.02
C GLU A 601 23.56 40.91 -21.68
N ARG A 602 23.84 40.11 -20.63
CA ARG A 602 22.92 39.08 -20.14
C ARG A 602 21.58 39.67 -19.66
N LYS A 603 21.61 40.78 -18.93
CA LYS A 603 20.40 41.51 -18.52
C LYS A 603 19.60 42.02 -19.71
N GLU A 604 20.26 42.52 -20.75
CA GLU A 604 19.59 42.99 -21.97
C GLU A 604 18.85 41.84 -22.67
N ILE A 605 19.51 40.69 -22.81
CA ILE A 605 18.91 39.49 -23.41
C ILE A 605 17.70 39.02 -22.60
N ILE A 606 17.84 38.83 -21.28
CA ILE A 606 16.74 38.39 -20.41
C ILE A 606 15.56 39.36 -20.46
N LYS A 607 15.82 40.68 -20.46
CA LYS A 607 14.78 41.70 -20.56
C LYS A 607 14.03 41.67 -21.90
N ARG A 608 14.71 41.34 -23.00
CA ARG A 608 14.04 41.21 -24.32
C ARG A 608 13.26 39.90 -24.41
N LEU A 609 13.77 38.82 -23.83
CA LEU A 609 13.05 37.54 -23.74
C LEU A 609 11.78 37.67 -22.89
N SER A 610 11.80 38.45 -21.81
CA SER A 610 10.60 38.69 -20.99
C SER A 610 9.52 39.52 -21.67
N PHE A 611 9.80 40.21 -22.79
CA PHE A 611 8.75 40.78 -23.64
C PHE A 611 7.98 39.71 -24.44
N ILE A 612 8.60 38.54 -24.62
CA ILE A 612 8.08 37.36 -25.34
C ILE A 612 7.68 36.25 -24.33
N HIS A 613 7.58 36.63 -23.04
CA HIS A 613 7.46 35.83 -21.81
C HIS A 613 6.88 34.41 -21.94
N ASP A 614 5.66 34.26 -22.44
CA ASP A 614 4.97 32.96 -22.45
C ASP A 614 5.48 31.98 -23.51
N ASN A 615 6.33 32.47 -24.43
CA ASN A 615 6.72 31.79 -25.66
C ASN A 615 8.21 31.40 -25.71
N VAL A 616 8.99 31.49 -24.62
CA VAL A 616 10.41 31.10 -24.63
C VAL A 616 10.70 29.97 -23.63
N VAL A 617 11.49 29.00 -24.08
CA VAL A 617 12.06 27.91 -23.29
C VAL A 617 13.55 27.85 -23.57
N VAL A 618 14.39 27.79 -22.54
CA VAL A 618 15.84 27.64 -22.68
C VAL A 618 16.22 26.18 -22.47
N GLU A 619 16.88 25.59 -23.47
CA GLU A 619 17.39 24.22 -23.43
C GLU A 619 18.81 24.20 -22.87
N VAL A 620 19.05 23.29 -21.93
CA VAL A 620 20.37 22.99 -21.37
C VAL A 620 20.64 21.50 -21.50
N THR A 621 21.85 21.14 -21.92
CA THR A 621 22.24 19.73 -22.04
C THR A 621 22.53 19.11 -20.67
N GLU A 622 22.23 17.83 -20.52
CA GLU A 622 22.47 17.09 -19.28
C GLU A 622 23.95 17.06 -18.84
N SER A 623 24.88 17.12 -19.80
CA SER A 623 26.33 17.03 -19.55
C SER A 623 26.99 18.35 -19.12
N ALA A 624 26.23 19.45 -19.03
CA ALA A 624 26.74 20.76 -18.66
C ALA A 624 27.26 20.80 -17.20
N GLN A 625 28.56 20.55 -17.02
CA GLN A 625 29.23 20.68 -15.71
C GLN A 625 29.36 22.15 -15.30
N MET A 626 28.47 22.59 -14.41
CA MET A 626 28.53 23.90 -13.77
C MET A 626 28.81 23.76 -12.27
N ALA A 627 29.64 24.68 -11.73
CA ALA A 627 29.77 24.85 -10.29
C ALA A 627 28.42 25.22 -9.66
N GLU A 628 28.11 24.65 -8.49
CA GLU A 628 26.79 24.69 -7.85
C GLU A 628 26.26 26.12 -7.61
N GLU A 629 27.13 27.04 -7.18
CA GLU A 629 26.78 28.45 -6.96
C GLU A 629 26.35 29.17 -8.26
N ARG A 630 27.01 28.87 -9.38
CA ARG A 630 26.69 29.46 -10.69
C ARG A 630 25.37 28.93 -11.22
N PHE A 631 25.11 27.66 -10.98
CA PHE A 631 23.88 27.01 -11.41
C PHE A 631 22.64 27.59 -10.70
N ASN A 632 22.69 27.76 -9.38
CA ASN A 632 21.58 28.35 -8.63
C ASN A 632 21.28 29.78 -9.08
N THR A 633 22.31 30.58 -9.34
CA THR A 633 22.16 31.93 -9.87
C THR A 633 21.47 31.94 -11.25
N PHE A 634 21.84 31.02 -12.15
CA PHE A 634 21.17 30.88 -13.45
C PHE A 634 19.69 30.51 -13.30
N LYS A 635 19.39 29.55 -12.43
CA LYS A 635 18.02 29.06 -12.17
C LYS A 635 17.13 30.15 -11.57
N ASP A 636 17.63 30.85 -10.57
CA ASP A 636 16.89 31.94 -9.89
C ASP A 636 16.57 33.06 -10.89
N GLU A 637 17.52 33.44 -11.74
CA GLU A 637 17.30 34.46 -12.76
C GLU A 637 16.28 34.05 -13.84
N MET A 638 16.30 32.79 -14.29
CA MET A 638 15.26 32.30 -15.22
C MET A 638 13.88 32.32 -14.57
N LYS A 639 13.80 31.89 -13.30
CA LYS A 639 12.56 31.84 -12.53
C LYS A 639 11.99 33.22 -12.22
N GLU A 640 12.83 34.19 -11.83
CA GLU A 640 12.40 35.58 -11.59
C GLU A 640 11.78 36.26 -12.82
N ASN A 641 12.04 35.73 -14.02
CA ASN A 641 11.55 36.26 -15.29
C ASN A 641 10.53 35.32 -15.99
N ASP A 642 10.01 34.31 -15.28
CA ASP A 642 9.19 33.16 -15.73
C ASP A 642 9.61 32.54 -17.08
N ILE A 643 10.92 32.40 -17.31
CA ILE A 643 11.45 31.67 -18.46
C ILE A 643 11.53 30.19 -18.09
N ASN A 644 10.91 29.33 -18.91
CA ASN A 644 10.93 27.89 -18.68
C ASN A 644 12.26 27.28 -19.10
N ILE A 645 12.68 26.23 -18.40
CA ILE A 645 13.89 25.45 -18.73
C ILE A 645 13.46 24.09 -19.27
N ALA A 646 14.15 23.63 -20.31
CA ALA A 646 14.08 22.27 -20.84
C ALA A 646 15.43 21.58 -20.64
N LEU A 647 15.39 20.29 -20.27
CA LEU A 647 16.58 19.45 -20.22
C LEU A 647 16.70 18.66 -21.51
N ASP A 648 17.84 18.81 -22.19
CA ASP A 648 18.11 18.22 -23.50
C ASP A 648 19.07 17.02 -23.43
N ASP A 649 19.04 16.17 -24.46
CA ASP A 649 19.82 14.92 -24.57
C ASP A 649 19.59 13.92 -23.41
N TYR A 650 18.40 13.93 -22.80
CA TYR A 650 18.13 13.09 -21.64
C TYR A 650 18.11 11.61 -22.06
N GLY A 651 19.02 10.83 -21.47
CA GLY A 651 19.23 9.41 -21.76
C GLY A 651 20.50 9.07 -22.55
N THR A 652 21.29 10.06 -22.98
CA THR A 652 22.56 9.85 -23.73
C THR A 652 23.77 9.55 -22.84
N GLY A 653 23.66 9.74 -21.53
CA GLY A 653 24.68 9.45 -20.51
C GLY A 653 24.06 8.74 -19.29
N TYR A 654 24.76 8.65 -18.15
CA TYR A 654 24.07 8.26 -16.90
C TYR A 654 23.14 9.35 -16.44
N SER A 655 21.94 9.28 -16.99
CA SER A 655 20.82 10.09 -16.58
C SER A 655 20.40 9.66 -15.19
N ASN A 656 20.93 10.35 -14.19
CA ASN A 656 20.55 10.13 -12.81
C ASN A 656 19.35 11.03 -12.51
N ILE A 657 18.31 10.49 -11.87
CA ILE A 657 17.12 11.26 -11.45
C ILE A 657 17.50 12.49 -10.62
N SER A 658 18.68 12.44 -9.97
CA SER A 658 19.32 13.57 -9.29
C SER A 658 19.51 14.81 -10.17
N ASN A 659 19.80 14.67 -11.46
CA ASN A 659 19.90 15.80 -12.37
C ASN A 659 18.51 16.41 -12.59
N LEU A 660 17.50 15.59 -12.90
CA LEU A 660 16.13 16.05 -13.10
C LEU A 660 15.57 16.76 -11.85
N LEU A 661 15.84 16.21 -10.66
CA LEU A 661 15.51 16.83 -9.36
C LEU A 661 16.30 18.12 -9.09
N ARG A 662 17.55 18.21 -9.57
CA ARG A 662 18.38 19.41 -9.46
C ARG A 662 17.87 20.54 -10.36
N TYR A 663 17.59 20.22 -11.63
CA TYR A 663 17.14 21.18 -12.63
C TYR A 663 15.67 21.59 -12.43
N MET A 664 14.79 20.65 -12.03
CA MET A 664 13.32 20.80 -12.03
C MET A 664 12.82 21.52 -13.30
N PRO A 665 13.14 20.99 -14.50
CA PRO A 665 12.77 21.64 -15.76
C PRO A 665 11.26 21.48 -16.00
N LYS A 666 10.68 22.32 -16.86
CA LYS A 666 9.28 22.12 -17.29
C LYS A 666 9.16 21.07 -18.40
N TYR A 667 10.26 20.81 -19.12
CA TYR A 667 10.32 19.86 -20.24
C TYR A 667 11.55 18.96 -20.14
N VAL A 668 11.40 17.70 -20.53
CA VAL A 668 12.51 16.75 -20.66
C VAL A 668 12.46 16.17 -22.07
N LYS A 669 13.54 16.34 -22.82
CA LYS A 669 13.70 15.79 -24.17
C LYS A 669 14.41 14.44 -24.09
N VAL A 670 13.66 13.38 -24.34
CA VAL A 670 14.16 12.00 -24.41
C VAL A 670 14.90 11.82 -25.71
N ASP A 671 16.19 11.57 -25.61
CA ASP A 671 17.11 11.54 -26.74
C ASP A 671 16.77 10.47 -27.79
N ARG A 672 17.12 10.77 -29.04
CA ARG A 672 16.94 9.89 -30.20
C ARG A 672 17.50 8.48 -29.99
N SER A 673 18.61 8.29 -29.29
CA SER A 673 19.20 6.97 -29.06
C SER A 673 18.26 6.01 -28.31
N LEU A 674 17.38 6.55 -27.46
CA LEU A 674 16.33 5.80 -26.75
C LEU A 674 15.06 5.63 -27.59
N ILE A 675 14.77 6.55 -28.50
CA ILE A 675 13.59 6.49 -29.37
C ILE A 675 13.82 5.60 -30.61
N SER A 676 15.06 5.51 -31.09
CA SER A 676 15.38 4.77 -32.30
C SER A 676 15.16 3.26 -32.14
N ASN A 677 14.34 2.69 -33.04
CA ASN A 677 13.91 1.28 -33.03
C ASN A 677 13.27 0.84 -31.68
N ILE A 678 12.63 1.76 -30.96
CA ILE A 678 12.02 1.50 -29.66
C ILE A 678 10.94 0.41 -29.70
N GLU A 679 10.25 0.25 -30.83
CA GLU A 679 9.22 -0.77 -31.05
C GLU A 679 9.75 -2.21 -30.94
N GLU A 680 11.05 -2.43 -31.13
CA GLU A 680 11.68 -3.76 -31.08
C GLU A 680 12.42 -4.04 -29.76
N ASP A 681 12.59 -3.03 -28.90
CA ASP A 681 13.40 -3.11 -27.68
C ASP A 681 12.58 -2.82 -26.41
N LEU A 682 12.20 -3.89 -25.71
CA LEU A 682 11.42 -3.81 -24.46
C LEU A 682 12.14 -3.03 -23.35
N ASN A 683 13.48 -3.00 -23.32
CA ASN A 683 14.21 -2.25 -22.30
C ASN A 683 14.11 -0.74 -22.57
N LYS A 684 14.19 -0.33 -23.85
CA LYS A 684 13.95 1.07 -24.24
C LYS A 684 12.51 1.49 -23.92
N GLN A 685 11.53 0.64 -24.22
CA GLN A 685 10.12 0.91 -23.88
C GLN A 685 9.91 1.05 -22.37
N TYR A 686 10.51 0.17 -21.57
CA TYR A 686 10.46 0.26 -20.12
C TYR A 686 11.10 1.56 -19.61
N PHE A 687 12.33 1.86 -20.04
CA PHE A 687 13.04 3.06 -19.60
C PHE A 687 12.29 4.34 -19.98
N VAL A 688 11.85 4.47 -21.24
CA VAL A 688 11.10 5.65 -21.69
C VAL A 688 9.79 5.82 -20.91
N ARG A 689 9.11 4.72 -20.57
CA ARG A 689 7.90 4.77 -19.72
C ARG A 689 8.20 5.26 -18.31
N GLU A 690 9.23 4.76 -17.65
CA GLU A 690 9.62 5.24 -16.31
C GLU A 690 9.95 6.74 -16.33
N VAL A 691 10.60 7.22 -17.39
CA VAL A 691 10.88 8.66 -17.58
C VAL A 691 9.59 9.45 -17.75
N VAL A 692 8.64 8.96 -18.56
CA VAL A 692 7.33 9.59 -18.76
C VAL A 692 6.55 9.64 -17.44
N ASP A 693 6.50 8.52 -16.71
CA ASP A 693 5.78 8.42 -15.44
C ASP A 693 6.36 9.39 -14.40
N PHE A 694 7.70 9.44 -14.27
CA PHE A 694 8.38 10.41 -13.40
C PHE A 694 8.08 11.86 -13.79
N CYS A 695 8.10 12.16 -15.10
CA CYS A 695 7.76 13.48 -15.61
C CYS A 695 6.33 13.86 -15.21
N HIS A 696 5.36 12.97 -15.38
CA HIS A 696 3.96 13.22 -15.04
C HIS A 696 3.73 13.42 -13.55
N GLU A 697 4.38 12.62 -12.70
CA GLU A 697 4.33 12.77 -11.24
C GLU A 697 4.92 14.11 -10.76
N SER A 698 5.84 14.70 -11.54
CA SER A 698 6.56 15.93 -11.22
C SER A 698 6.03 17.20 -11.93
N ASP A 699 4.90 17.11 -12.64
CA ASP A 699 4.36 18.19 -13.52
C ASP A 699 5.35 18.66 -14.61
N ILE A 700 6.11 17.71 -15.17
CA ILE A 700 7.08 17.90 -16.26
C ILE A 700 6.49 17.25 -17.53
N LEU A 701 6.71 17.88 -18.70
CA LEU A 701 6.28 17.34 -19.98
C LEU A 701 7.40 16.55 -20.65
N ALA A 702 7.12 15.29 -21.01
CA ALA A 702 8.06 14.44 -21.73
C ALA A 702 7.96 14.66 -23.24
N LEU A 703 9.10 14.88 -23.88
CA LEU A 703 9.22 15.09 -25.32
C LEU A 703 10.08 13.99 -25.94
N ALA A 704 9.53 13.19 -26.86
CA ALA A 704 10.31 12.20 -27.61
C ALA A 704 10.99 12.85 -28.82
N GLU A 705 12.33 12.84 -28.82
CA GLU A 705 13.13 13.46 -29.87
C GLU A 705 13.50 12.49 -30.99
N GLY A 706 13.55 13.06 -32.20
CA GLY A 706 14.00 12.40 -33.40
C GLY A 706 13.10 11.24 -33.84
N VAL A 707 11.79 11.32 -33.67
CA VAL A 707 10.87 10.32 -34.25
C VAL A 707 10.92 10.36 -35.78
N GLU A 708 11.38 9.28 -36.41
CA GLU A 708 11.66 9.24 -37.86
C GLU A 708 10.71 8.35 -38.66
N ASN A 709 9.98 7.44 -38.00
CA ASN A 709 9.04 6.55 -38.67
C ASN A 709 7.73 6.35 -37.88
N TYR A 710 6.74 5.73 -38.56
CA TYR A 710 5.41 5.47 -38.00
C TYR A 710 5.43 4.57 -36.75
N ARG A 711 6.29 3.55 -36.71
CA ARG A 711 6.34 2.58 -35.60
C ARG A 711 6.92 3.19 -34.33
N GLU A 712 7.94 4.03 -34.47
CA GLU A 712 8.46 4.84 -33.37
C GLU A 712 7.37 5.80 -32.87
N LEU A 713 6.66 6.49 -33.77
CA LEU A 713 5.54 7.39 -33.44
C LEU A 713 4.44 6.66 -32.66
N GLU A 714 3.98 5.52 -33.16
CA GLU A 714 2.98 4.66 -32.54
C GLU A 714 3.41 4.23 -31.14
N THR A 715 4.66 3.78 -31.00
CA THR A 715 5.20 3.29 -29.73
C THR A 715 5.30 4.40 -28.69
N VAL A 716 5.87 5.57 -29.02
CA VAL A 716 6.01 6.66 -28.05
C VAL A 716 4.66 7.24 -27.61
N ILE A 717 3.66 7.28 -28.50
CA ILE A 717 2.29 7.66 -28.14
C ILE A 717 1.69 6.64 -27.16
N ASN A 718 1.91 5.35 -27.40
CA ASN A 718 1.42 4.27 -26.53
C ASN A 718 2.10 4.26 -25.15
N LEU A 719 3.35 4.74 -25.06
CA LEU A 719 4.09 4.89 -23.81
C LEU A 719 3.72 6.16 -23.02
N GLY A 720 2.83 7.01 -23.56
CA GLY A 720 2.29 8.17 -22.83
C GLY A 720 3.07 9.48 -23.03
N VAL A 721 4.00 9.56 -23.98
CA VAL A 721 4.76 10.78 -24.27
C VAL A 721 3.83 11.96 -24.62
N ASP A 722 4.13 13.16 -24.12
CA ASP A 722 3.29 14.35 -24.28
C ASP A 722 3.55 15.10 -25.60
N LEU A 723 4.82 15.23 -25.95
CA LEU A 723 5.31 16.02 -27.07
C LEU A 723 6.21 15.19 -27.98
N ILE A 724 6.13 15.43 -29.29
CA ILE A 724 6.86 14.65 -30.29
C ILE A 724 7.57 15.58 -31.25
N GLN A 725 8.86 15.34 -31.46
CA GLN A 725 9.67 16.05 -32.42
C GLN A 725 10.45 15.04 -33.27
N GLY A 726 10.51 15.25 -34.58
CA GLY A 726 11.27 14.38 -35.46
C GLY A 726 10.94 14.58 -36.93
N PHE A 727 11.68 13.91 -37.81
CA PHE A 727 11.48 14.06 -39.25
C PHE A 727 10.15 13.47 -39.74
N TYR A 728 9.56 12.53 -38.98
CA TYR A 728 8.25 11.97 -39.31
C TYR A 728 7.13 13.00 -39.12
N THR A 729 7.21 13.83 -38.08
CA THR A 729 6.23 14.88 -37.81
C THR A 729 6.47 16.10 -38.70
N ALA A 730 7.65 16.72 -38.60
CA ALA A 730 8.07 17.82 -39.46
C ALA A 730 9.59 18.07 -39.38
N LYS A 731 10.22 18.31 -40.54
CA LYS A 731 11.64 18.68 -40.63
C LYS A 731 11.86 20.17 -40.26
N PRO A 732 13.06 20.55 -39.79
CA PRO A 732 13.44 21.94 -39.60
C PRO A 732 13.26 22.78 -40.87
N ASN A 733 12.66 23.97 -40.76
CA ASN A 733 12.35 24.84 -41.89
C ASN A 733 12.80 26.29 -41.61
N PRO A 734 13.37 27.03 -42.58
CA PRO A 734 13.65 28.46 -42.42
C PRO A 734 12.41 29.32 -42.13
N GLU A 735 11.22 28.88 -42.55
CA GLU A 735 9.95 29.52 -42.22
C GLU A 735 9.23 28.78 -41.08
N ILE A 736 8.63 29.54 -40.15
CA ILE A 736 7.79 28.99 -39.08
C ILE A 736 6.48 28.49 -39.71
N ILE A 737 6.34 27.17 -39.82
CA ILE A 737 5.14 26.54 -40.40
C ILE A 737 3.99 26.49 -39.39
N GLU A 738 2.75 26.65 -39.83
CA GLU A 738 1.60 26.75 -38.92
C GLU A 738 0.92 25.42 -38.59
N SER A 739 1.19 24.37 -39.36
CA SER A 739 0.65 23.01 -39.14
C SER A 739 1.58 21.95 -39.75
N ILE A 740 1.50 20.72 -39.24
CA ILE A 740 2.21 19.56 -39.80
C ILE A 740 1.41 18.93 -40.95
N ASN A 741 1.98 17.92 -41.60
CA ASN A 741 1.29 17.16 -42.64
C ASN A 741 -0.05 16.60 -42.10
N PRO A 742 -1.20 16.89 -42.74
CA PRO A 742 -2.50 16.40 -42.31
C PRO A 742 -2.58 14.87 -42.16
N ILE A 743 -1.85 14.12 -42.99
CA ILE A 743 -1.82 12.65 -42.91
C ILE A 743 -1.20 12.20 -41.60
N VAL A 744 -0.08 12.79 -41.20
CA VAL A 744 0.61 12.46 -39.94
C VAL A 744 -0.24 12.89 -38.75
N LYS A 745 -0.93 14.04 -38.84
CA LYS A 745 -1.90 14.47 -37.84
C LYS A 745 -3.06 13.48 -37.70
N ASP A 746 -3.62 13.00 -38.82
CA ASP A 746 -4.67 11.98 -38.83
C ASP A 746 -4.16 10.64 -38.27
N GLU A 747 -2.91 10.26 -38.52
CA GLU A 747 -2.26 9.08 -37.94
C GLU A 747 -2.15 9.19 -36.41
N ILE A 748 -1.69 10.33 -35.90
CA ILE A 748 -1.66 10.61 -34.45
C ILE A 748 -3.06 10.50 -33.85
N LEU A 749 -4.06 11.13 -34.47
CA LEU A 749 -5.45 11.05 -34.03
C LEU A 749 -5.99 9.62 -34.10
N LYS A 750 -5.62 8.86 -35.13
CA LYS A 750 -6.02 7.47 -35.34
C LYS A 750 -5.41 6.54 -34.31
N ILE A 751 -4.11 6.64 -34.01
CA ILE A 751 -3.45 5.86 -32.95
C ILE A 751 -4.16 6.11 -31.61
N ASN A 752 -4.44 7.38 -31.28
CA ASN A 752 -5.19 7.72 -30.07
C ASN A 752 -6.65 7.19 -30.09
N GLN A 753 -7.31 7.16 -31.26
CA GLN A 753 -8.63 6.54 -31.42
C GLN A 753 -8.60 5.01 -31.37
N GLU A 754 -7.58 4.36 -31.91
CA GLU A 754 -7.37 2.91 -31.86
C GLU A 754 -7.00 2.47 -30.45
N ASN A 755 -6.17 3.22 -29.73
CA ASN A 755 -5.98 3.03 -28.28
C ASN A 755 -7.31 3.14 -27.51
N SER A 756 -8.26 3.96 -27.99
CA SER A 756 -9.59 4.07 -27.41
C SER A 756 -10.60 2.98 -27.84
N LYS A 757 -10.41 2.34 -29.01
CA LYS A 757 -11.35 1.36 -29.62
C LYS A 757 -10.86 -0.10 -29.55
N THR A 758 -9.56 -0.34 -29.46
CA THR A 758 -8.89 -1.64 -29.58
C THR A 758 -7.91 -1.87 -28.44
N LYS A 759 -8.38 -1.85 -27.19
CA LYS A 759 -7.84 -2.83 -26.24
C LYS A 759 -8.44 -4.18 -26.64
N ASN A 760 -7.65 -5.03 -27.32
CA ASN A 760 -7.89 -6.47 -27.34
C ASN A 760 -8.16 -6.87 -25.89
N SER A 761 -9.41 -7.17 -25.55
CA SER A 761 -9.74 -7.40 -24.15
C SER A 761 -9.24 -8.77 -23.76
N ARG A 762 -7.94 -8.89 -23.43
CA ARG A 762 -7.42 -10.11 -22.87
C ARG A 762 -8.15 -10.30 -21.55
N CYS A 763 -9.04 -11.28 -21.53
CA CYS A 763 -9.97 -11.50 -20.45
C CYS A 763 -9.44 -12.59 -19.53
N PHE A 764 -9.31 -12.27 -18.25
CA PHE A 764 -8.99 -13.22 -17.21
C PHE A 764 -10.27 -13.92 -16.77
N ALA A 765 -10.40 -15.22 -17.04
CA ALA A 765 -11.51 -16.01 -16.55
C ALA A 765 -11.26 -16.37 -15.07
N SER A 766 -12.13 -15.90 -14.19
CA SER A 766 -12.06 -16.23 -12.76
C SER A 766 -12.59 -17.64 -12.47
N GLY A 767 -12.48 -18.04 -11.20
CA GLY A 767 -13.02 -19.29 -10.70
C GLY A 767 -12.05 -20.47 -10.71
N ARG A 768 -10.81 -20.26 -11.17
CA ARG A 768 -9.68 -21.16 -10.86
C ARG A 768 -9.05 -20.87 -9.51
N SER A 769 -9.02 -19.60 -9.14
CA SER A 769 -8.63 -19.08 -7.82
C SER A 769 -9.75 -18.19 -7.32
N ASN A 770 -9.93 -18.15 -6.00
CA ASN A 770 -10.84 -17.24 -5.30
C ASN A 770 -10.20 -15.87 -4.99
N ARG A 771 -8.88 -15.69 -5.13
CA ARG A 771 -8.18 -14.40 -4.97
C ARG A 771 -7.47 -13.98 -6.25
N ILE A 772 -7.76 -12.77 -6.72
CA ILE A 772 -7.24 -12.22 -7.97
C ILE A 772 -6.53 -10.89 -7.67
N SER A 773 -5.22 -10.85 -7.90
CA SER A 773 -4.43 -9.62 -7.83
C SER A 773 -4.64 -8.79 -9.10
N LEU A 774 -5.18 -7.59 -8.98
CA LEU A 774 -5.39 -6.66 -10.11
C LEU A 774 -4.07 -6.29 -10.77
N ASN A 775 -3.03 -6.03 -9.98
CA ASN A 775 -1.70 -5.70 -10.49
C ASN A 775 -1.11 -6.89 -11.25
N GLY A 776 -1.24 -8.10 -10.71
CA GLY A 776 -0.75 -9.33 -11.34
C GLY A 776 -1.35 -9.54 -12.73
N ILE A 777 -2.68 -9.52 -12.85
CA ILE A 777 -3.33 -9.74 -14.15
C ILE A 777 -3.10 -8.58 -15.12
N SER A 778 -3.00 -7.33 -14.63
CA SER A 778 -2.72 -6.17 -15.47
C SER A 778 -1.32 -6.26 -16.10
N LYS A 779 -0.31 -6.72 -15.33
CA LYS A 779 1.05 -6.96 -15.83
C LYS A 779 1.12 -8.08 -16.87
N GLU A 780 0.29 -9.11 -16.70
CA GLU A 780 0.12 -10.16 -17.73
C GLU A 780 -0.65 -9.65 -18.98
N GLY A 781 -1.05 -8.37 -19.00
CA GLY A 781 -1.73 -7.75 -20.13
C GLY A 781 -3.23 -8.04 -20.19
N TYR A 782 -3.82 -8.59 -19.12
CA TYR A 782 -5.28 -8.67 -18.98
C TYR A 782 -5.85 -7.32 -18.60
N ASN A 783 -6.98 -6.97 -19.19
CA ASN A 783 -7.67 -5.69 -18.99
C ASN A 783 -9.17 -5.88 -18.69
N ARG A 784 -9.60 -7.12 -18.51
CA ARG A 784 -10.95 -7.50 -18.12
C ARG A 784 -10.92 -8.77 -17.27
N ILE A 785 -11.64 -8.79 -16.16
CA ILE A 785 -11.96 -10.01 -15.40
C ILE A 785 -13.36 -10.47 -15.83
N SER A 786 -13.53 -11.76 -16.15
CA SER A 786 -14.84 -12.39 -16.34
C SER A 786 -15.15 -13.33 -15.18
N ILE A 787 -16.30 -13.11 -14.55
CA ILE A 787 -16.80 -13.87 -13.41
C ILE A 787 -17.99 -14.72 -13.83
N SER A 788 -17.85 -16.03 -13.77
CA SER A 788 -18.88 -17.00 -14.16
C SER A 788 -19.13 -18.01 -13.04
N GLY A 789 -20.39 -18.38 -12.84
CA GLY A 789 -20.78 -19.38 -11.84
C GLY A 789 -20.81 -20.83 -12.36
N GLU A 790 -20.67 -21.05 -13.67
CA GLU A 790 -20.75 -22.37 -14.29
C GLU A 790 -19.37 -23.00 -14.47
N ASN A 791 -19.21 -24.26 -14.07
CA ASN A 791 -17.98 -25.06 -14.26
C ASN A 791 -16.71 -24.43 -13.66
N VAL A 792 -16.82 -23.68 -12.55
CA VAL A 792 -15.71 -23.08 -11.82
C VAL A 792 -15.42 -23.82 -10.51
N THR A 793 -14.16 -23.79 -10.06
CA THR A 793 -13.75 -24.31 -8.75
C THR A 793 -14.22 -23.35 -7.65
N TYR A 794 -14.03 -22.04 -7.87
CA TYR A 794 -14.40 -20.99 -6.93
C TYR A 794 -15.48 -20.10 -7.52
N ARG A 795 -16.62 -20.07 -6.84
CA ARG A 795 -17.75 -19.22 -7.23
C ARG A 795 -17.59 -17.81 -6.69
N ASP A 796 -17.21 -17.71 -5.42
CA ASP A 796 -16.96 -16.43 -4.76
C ASP A 796 -15.52 -16.00 -5.02
N VAL A 797 -15.32 -14.72 -5.31
CA VAL A 797 -14.02 -14.18 -5.72
C VAL A 797 -13.70 -12.89 -4.98
N THR A 798 -12.44 -12.72 -4.62
CA THR A 798 -11.87 -11.55 -3.98
C THR A 798 -10.89 -10.91 -4.94
N ILE A 799 -11.12 -9.65 -5.28
CA ILE A 799 -10.32 -8.87 -6.21
C ILE A 799 -9.57 -7.84 -5.39
N VAL A 800 -8.24 -7.97 -5.41
CA VAL A 800 -7.33 -7.24 -4.52
C VAL A 800 -6.55 -6.24 -5.37
N GLY A 801 -6.69 -4.97 -5.04
CA GLY A 801 -5.84 -3.92 -5.54
C GLY A 801 -4.73 -3.58 -4.56
N THR A 802 -3.83 -2.72 -5.02
CA THR A 802 -2.79 -2.15 -4.18
C THR A 802 -3.11 -0.69 -3.88
N PRO A 803 -3.04 -0.25 -2.60
CA PRO A 803 -3.29 1.14 -2.24
C PRO A 803 -2.48 2.12 -3.09
N GLY A 804 -3.17 3.13 -3.63
CA GLY A 804 -2.58 4.18 -4.47
C GLY A 804 -2.23 3.75 -5.91
N HIS A 805 -2.38 2.48 -6.28
CA HIS A 805 -2.09 2.01 -7.64
C HIS A 805 -3.34 1.97 -8.51
N GLN A 806 -3.24 2.43 -9.75
CA GLN A 806 -4.37 2.44 -10.69
C GLN A 806 -4.21 1.29 -11.69
N THR A 807 -5.25 0.46 -11.83
CA THR A 807 -5.24 -0.63 -12.81
C THR A 807 -6.26 -0.39 -13.91
N GLU A 808 -5.85 -0.61 -15.16
CA GLU A 808 -6.73 -0.46 -16.33
C GLU A 808 -7.52 -1.74 -16.62
N VAL A 809 -8.16 -2.27 -15.57
CA VAL A 809 -8.94 -3.51 -15.58
C VAL A 809 -10.40 -3.20 -15.28
N ASN A 810 -11.32 -3.76 -16.07
CA ASN A 810 -12.76 -3.77 -15.79
C ASN A 810 -13.23 -5.17 -15.37
N ILE A 811 -14.40 -5.24 -14.73
CA ILE A 811 -15.01 -6.50 -14.27
C ILE A 811 -16.29 -6.74 -15.06
N MET A 812 -16.48 -7.97 -15.52
CA MET A 812 -17.69 -8.47 -16.15
C MET A 812 -18.18 -9.70 -15.38
N ILE A 813 -19.35 -9.60 -14.77
CA ILE A 813 -20.06 -10.71 -14.15
C ILE A 813 -21.02 -11.27 -15.18
N ASN A 814 -20.85 -12.54 -15.56
CA ASN A 814 -21.62 -13.18 -16.62
C ASN A 814 -23.04 -13.51 -16.13
N ASP A 815 -23.96 -13.64 -17.10
CA ASP A 815 -25.37 -13.93 -16.85
C ASP A 815 -25.58 -15.14 -15.92
N GLY A 816 -26.62 -15.07 -15.09
CA GLY A 816 -26.98 -16.13 -14.14
C GLY A 816 -26.03 -16.27 -12.93
N TYR A 817 -25.00 -15.43 -12.80
CA TYR A 817 -24.12 -15.49 -11.64
C TYR A 817 -24.86 -15.10 -10.36
N CYS A 818 -24.81 -15.97 -9.36
CA CYS A 818 -25.22 -15.66 -8.00
C CYS A 818 -23.99 -15.88 -7.11
N GLY A 819 -23.63 -15.01 -6.18
CA GLY A 819 -22.40 -15.20 -5.39
C GLY A 819 -21.83 -13.92 -4.82
N ILE A 820 -20.63 -14.02 -4.25
CA ILE A 820 -19.94 -12.93 -3.56
C ILE A 820 -18.72 -12.47 -4.37
N VAL A 821 -18.65 -11.16 -4.62
CA VAL A 821 -17.47 -10.49 -5.18
C VAL A 821 -16.94 -9.49 -4.15
N THR A 822 -15.79 -9.79 -3.56
CA THR A 822 -15.13 -8.87 -2.61
C THR A 822 -14.18 -7.95 -3.37
N LEU A 823 -14.28 -6.65 -3.14
CA LEU A 823 -13.32 -5.65 -3.61
C LEU A 823 -12.51 -5.16 -2.41
N GLU A 824 -11.19 -5.35 -2.46
CA GLU A 824 -10.25 -4.97 -1.40
C GLU A 824 -9.22 -4.01 -1.97
N ASN A 825 -9.30 -2.73 -1.59
CA ASN A 825 -8.43 -1.66 -2.08
C ASN A 825 -8.34 -1.58 -3.62
N ALA A 826 -9.44 -1.90 -4.30
CA ALA A 826 -9.47 -2.07 -5.75
C ALA A 826 -9.68 -0.74 -6.48
N THR A 827 -8.73 -0.34 -7.34
CA THR A 827 -8.89 0.79 -8.26
C THR A 827 -9.05 0.30 -9.69
N LEU A 828 -10.27 0.42 -10.22
CA LEU A 828 -10.66 0.01 -11.57
C LEU A 828 -10.82 1.23 -12.47
N PHE A 829 -10.27 1.13 -13.67
CA PHE A 829 -10.39 2.16 -14.70
C PHE A 829 -11.07 1.60 -15.94
N SER A 830 -12.11 2.29 -16.42
CA SER A 830 -12.80 1.95 -17.66
C SER A 830 -12.65 3.04 -18.71
N VAL A 831 -12.81 2.66 -19.97
CA VAL A 831 -12.86 3.63 -21.07
C VAL A 831 -14.16 4.43 -20.95
N LYS A 832 -14.12 5.74 -21.26
CA LYS A 832 -15.29 6.62 -21.16
C LYS A 832 -16.51 6.01 -21.85
N GLY A 833 -17.59 5.87 -21.10
CA GLY A 833 -18.88 5.34 -21.60
C GLY A 833 -19.07 3.83 -21.37
N TYR A 834 -18.05 3.12 -20.86
CA TYR A 834 -18.16 1.73 -20.43
C TYR A 834 -18.20 1.64 -18.90
N PRO A 835 -18.88 0.63 -18.34
CA PRO A 835 -18.87 0.40 -16.89
C PRO A 835 -17.49 -0.07 -16.42
N CYS A 836 -17.16 0.21 -15.15
CA CYS A 836 -16.04 -0.46 -14.48
C CYS A 836 -16.45 -1.86 -14.03
N ILE A 837 -17.71 -2.03 -13.62
CA ILE A 837 -18.29 -3.32 -13.24
C ILE A 837 -19.59 -3.50 -14.02
N GLN A 838 -19.63 -4.52 -14.87
CA GLN A 838 -20.80 -4.90 -15.63
C GLN A 838 -21.41 -6.17 -15.05
N ILE A 839 -22.66 -6.09 -14.60
CA ILE A 839 -23.42 -7.28 -14.19
C ILE A 839 -24.24 -7.78 -15.36
N GLY A 840 -24.25 -9.10 -15.55
CA GLY A 840 -25.07 -9.80 -16.53
C GLY A 840 -26.53 -9.88 -16.13
N GLU A 841 -27.34 -10.43 -17.01
CA GLU A 841 -28.76 -10.68 -16.74
C GLU A 841 -28.94 -11.83 -15.73
N ASP A 842 -30.08 -11.85 -15.04
CA ASP A 842 -30.50 -12.90 -14.10
C ASP A 842 -29.49 -13.20 -12.98
N CYS A 843 -28.73 -12.18 -12.54
CA CYS A 843 -27.69 -12.32 -11.51
C CYS A 843 -28.21 -11.96 -10.09
N ASP A 844 -27.61 -12.56 -9.07
CA ASP A 844 -27.79 -12.19 -7.64
C ASP A 844 -26.43 -12.04 -6.95
N VAL A 845 -25.89 -10.82 -6.99
CA VAL A 845 -24.50 -10.53 -6.62
C VAL A 845 -24.45 -9.80 -5.29
N THR A 846 -23.63 -10.30 -4.36
CA THR A 846 -23.22 -9.53 -3.18
C THR A 846 -21.83 -8.95 -3.42
N ILE A 847 -21.71 -7.62 -3.45
CA ILE A 847 -20.42 -6.93 -3.52
C ILE A 847 -19.99 -6.53 -2.10
N ILE A 848 -18.90 -7.11 -1.61
CA ILE A 848 -18.31 -6.76 -0.31
C ILE A 848 -17.21 -5.73 -0.53
N LEU A 849 -17.29 -4.58 0.14
CA LEU A 849 -16.31 -3.51 0.07
C LEU A 849 -15.39 -3.54 1.29
N LYS A 850 -14.09 -3.62 1.04
CA LYS A 850 -13.01 -3.51 2.04
C LYS A 850 -12.01 -2.43 1.60
N GLY A 851 -11.54 -1.63 2.54
CA GLY A 851 -10.60 -0.55 2.29
C GLY A 851 -11.14 0.53 1.35
N ASP A 852 -10.23 1.15 0.59
CA ASP A 852 -10.57 2.24 -0.34
C ASP A 852 -10.67 1.74 -1.78
N ASN A 853 -11.89 1.66 -2.30
CA ASN A 853 -12.15 1.21 -3.66
C ASN A 853 -12.48 2.39 -4.57
N SER A 854 -11.98 2.39 -5.81
CA SER A 854 -12.26 3.47 -6.77
C SER A 854 -12.63 2.95 -8.15
N LEU A 855 -13.69 3.52 -8.72
CA LEU A 855 -14.12 3.31 -10.10
C LEU A 855 -13.91 4.61 -10.88
N LYS A 856 -13.01 4.58 -11.85
CA LYS A 856 -12.67 5.76 -12.68
C LYS A 856 -13.21 5.61 -14.09
N ASN A 857 -13.85 6.67 -14.58
CA ASN A 857 -14.45 6.83 -15.90
C ASN A 857 -15.61 5.87 -16.25
N GLY A 858 -16.04 5.02 -15.31
CA GLY A 858 -17.17 4.11 -15.44
C GLY A 858 -17.86 3.85 -14.10
N GLY A 859 -19.15 3.55 -14.16
CA GLY A 859 -19.96 3.17 -13.00
C GLY A 859 -20.16 1.65 -12.89
N ILE A 860 -21.20 1.26 -12.15
CA ILE A 860 -21.66 -0.12 -12.02
C ILE A 860 -22.97 -0.26 -12.81
N LEU A 861 -22.98 -1.16 -13.80
CA LEU A 861 -24.16 -1.49 -14.60
C LEU A 861 -24.92 -2.67 -13.97
N VAL A 862 -26.21 -2.49 -13.73
CA VAL A 862 -27.14 -3.43 -13.09
C VAL A 862 -28.39 -3.60 -13.97
N PRO A 863 -28.48 -4.71 -14.72
CA PRO A 863 -29.63 -4.99 -15.59
C PRO A 863 -30.93 -5.15 -14.81
N GLN A 864 -32.07 -5.01 -15.50
CA GLN A 864 -33.40 -5.04 -14.87
C GLN A 864 -33.72 -6.37 -14.19
N SER A 865 -33.21 -7.48 -14.71
CA SER A 865 -33.43 -8.84 -14.19
C SER A 865 -32.61 -9.16 -12.94
N SER A 866 -31.58 -8.36 -12.65
CA SER A 866 -30.54 -8.70 -11.67
C SER A 866 -30.73 -8.01 -10.31
N VAL A 867 -30.13 -8.60 -9.28
CA VAL A 867 -30.07 -8.10 -7.90
C VAL A 867 -28.62 -7.87 -7.51
N VAL A 868 -28.35 -6.73 -6.89
CA VAL A 868 -27.03 -6.39 -6.35
C VAL A 868 -27.18 -5.95 -4.91
N THR A 869 -26.34 -6.50 -4.05
CA THR A 869 -26.33 -6.18 -2.62
C THR A 869 -24.94 -5.71 -2.20
N PHE A 870 -24.82 -4.48 -1.72
CA PHE A 870 -23.57 -3.94 -1.19
C PHE A 870 -23.47 -4.21 0.32
N LYS A 871 -22.30 -4.69 0.77
CA LYS A 871 -21.95 -4.95 2.18
C LYS A 871 -20.50 -4.56 2.45
N GLY A 872 -20.09 -4.59 3.72
CA GLY A 872 -18.74 -4.26 4.16
C GLY A 872 -18.63 -2.86 4.73
N ASP A 873 -17.45 -2.52 5.22
CA ASP A 873 -17.10 -1.25 5.87
C ASP A 873 -16.20 -0.37 5.00
N GLY A 874 -15.73 -0.88 3.86
CA GLY A 874 -14.91 -0.15 2.90
C GLY A 874 -15.65 0.98 2.18
N ASP A 875 -14.91 1.98 1.74
CA ASP A 875 -15.40 3.10 0.94
C ASP A 875 -15.37 2.76 -0.56
N MET A 876 -16.27 3.39 -1.33
CA MET A 876 -16.25 3.37 -2.78
C MET A 876 -16.32 4.78 -3.36
N PHE A 877 -15.34 5.14 -4.20
CA PHE A 877 -15.30 6.40 -4.93
C PHE A 877 -15.48 6.19 -6.44
N ILE A 878 -16.58 6.71 -7.00
CA ILE A 878 -16.92 6.62 -8.41
C ILE A 878 -16.74 8.00 -9.06
N SER A 879 -15.90 8.10 -10.09
CA SER A 879 -15.68 9.33 -10.86
C SER A 879 -16.01 9.12 -12.33
N ILE A 880 -16.95 9.88 -12.89
CA ILE A 880 -17.45 9.69 -14.25
C ILE A 880 -17.42 11.00 -15.04
N SER A 881 -16.76 10.99 -16.19
CA SER A 881 -16.62 12.13 -17.11
C SER A 881 -17.14 11.81 -18.52
N HIS A 882 -18.39 11.36 -18.63
CA HIS A 882 -19.03 11.00 -19.89
C HIS A 882 -20.37 11.71 -20.13
N GLY A 883 -20.76 11.91 -21.40
CA GLY A 883 -21.94 12.68 -21.78
C GLY A 883 -23.25 12.14 -21.21
N LYS A 884 -23.50 10.83 -21.35
CA LYS A 884 -24.55 10.10 -20.64
C LYS A 884 -23.90 9.31 -19.51
N TYR A 885 -24.44 9.29 -18.29
CA TYR A 885 -23.84 8.53 -17.20
C TYR A 885 -24.85 7.90 -16.23
N TYR A 886 -24.38 6.87 -15.55
CA TYR A 886 -24.96 6.30 -14.33
C TYR A 886 -23.81 5.98 -13.38
N GLY A 887 -23.94 6.32 -12.09
CA GLY A 887 -22.96 5.91 -11.07
C GLY A 887 -23.13 4.45 -10.69
N ILE A 888 -24.30 4.10 -10.15
CA ILE A 888 -24.71 2.72 -9.86
C ILE A 888 -26.14 2.53 -10.35
N GLY A 889 -26.34 1.64 -11.32
CA GLY A 889 -27.66 1.33 -11.86
C GLY A 889 -27.59 1.02 -13.33
N ASN A 890 -28.39 1.67 -14.19
CA ASN A 890 -28.41 1.32 -15.61
C ASN A 890 -28.47 2.57 -16.51
N SER A 891 -28.41 2.34 -17.82
CA SER A 891 -28.48 3.37 -18.84
C SER A 891 -29.77 4.22 -18.72
N ILE A 892 -29.76 5.37 -19.39
CA ILE A 892 -30.87 6.33 -19.37
C ILE A 892 -32.10 5.80 -20.11
N ASP A 893 -31.89 4.82 -21.00
CA ASP A 893 -32.94 4.28 -21.86
C ASP A 893 -33.52 2.97 -21.28
N GLU A 894 -33.05 2.55 -20.10
CA GLU A 894 -33.42 1.28 -19.45
C GLU A 894 -33.78 1.45 -17.98
N ARG A 895 -34.39 0.39 -17.41
CA ARG A 895 -34.67 0.25 -15.98
C ARG A 895 -33.50 -0.51 -15.34
N CYS A 896 -33.12 -0.14 -14.11
CA CYS A 896 -32.17 -0.93 -13.33
C CYS A 896 -32.90 -2.00 -12.52
N GLY A 897 -32.15 -3.04 -12.16
CA GLY A 897 -32.63 -4.12 -11.30
C GLY A 897 -32.88 -3.70 -9.86
N THR A 898 -32.70 -4.65 -8.93
CA THR A 898 -32.80 -4.38 -7.50
C THR A 898 -31.42 -4.07 -6.93
N ILE A 899 -31.26 -2.91 -6.31
CA ILE A 899 -30.01 -2.46 -5.72
C ILE A 899 -30.24 -2.27 -4.22
N ASN A 900 -29.61 -3.11 -3.41
CA ASN A 900 -29.69 -3.09 -1.95
C ASN A 900 -28.37 -2.58 -1.38
N PHE A 901 -28.44 -1.63 -0.47
CA PHE A 901 -27.28 -1.11 0.23
C PHE A 901 -27.35 -1.42 1.71
N HIS A 902 -26.41 -2.27 2.16
CA HIS A 902 -26.22 -2.68 3.55
C HIS A 902 -24.73 -2.57 3.96
N GLN A 903 -23.97 -1.68 3.33
CA GLN A 903 -22.59 -1.38 3.70
C GLN A 903 -22.56 -0.29 4.77
N ASP A 904 -21.59 -0.36 5.68
CA ASP A 904 -21.37 0.64 6.73
C ASP A 904 -20.45 1.79 6.23
N GLY A 905 -19.59 1.50 5.25
CA GLY A 905 -18.71 2.47 4.58
C GLY A 905 -19.44 3.48 3.69
N SER A 906 -18.70 4.42 3.12
CA SER A 906 -19.24 5.53 2.32
C SER A 906 -19.15 5.29 0.81
N ILE A 907 -20.21 5.62 0.08
CA ILE A 907 -20.25 5.64 -1.38
C ILE A 907 -20.25 7.09 -1.87
N LYS A 908 -19.21 7.46 -2.61
CA LYS A 908 -18.99 8.80 -3.15
C LYS A 908 -19.06 8.76 -4.67
N ILE A 909 -19.90 9.60 -5.28
CA ILE A 909 -20.11 9.63 -6.74
C ILE A 909 -19.91 11.06 -7.25
N ASN A 910 -18.89 11.25 -8.08
CA ASN A 910 -18.60 12.51 -8.76
C ASN A 910 -18.83 12.35 -10.26
N ALA A 911 -19.86 13.01 -10.80
CA ALA A 911 -20.21 12.90 -12.21
C ALA A 911 -20.27 14.26 -12.91
N SER A 912 -19.56 14.39 -14.03
CA SER A 912 -19.45 15.62 -14.83
C SER A 912 -19.99 15.46 -16.27
N GLY A 913 -21.14 14.81 -16.40
CA GLY A 913 -21.78 14.54 -17.70
C GLY A 913 -22.92 15.48 -18.09
N ARG A 914 -23.36 15.39 -19.35
CA ARG A 914 -24.52 16.15 -19.85
C ARG A 914 -25.80 15.72 -19.14
N ILE A 915 -26.12 14.44 -19.13
CA ILE A 915 -27.33 13.87 -18.54
C ILE A 915 -27.00 12.55 -17.83
N GLY A 916 -27.58 12.30 -16.66
CA GLY A 916 -27.36 11.03 -15.97
C GLY A 916 -27.94 10.95 -14.56
N VAL A 917 -27.68 9.81 -13.91
CA VAL A 917 -28.15 9.52 -12.55
C VAL A 917 -26.97 9.10 -11.67
N GLY A 918 -26.92 9.55 -10.42
CA GLY A 918 -25.94 9.06 -9.45
C GLY A 918 -26.21 7.60 -9.10
N ILE A 919 -27.33 7.34 -8.40
CA ILE A 919 -27.82 6.00 -8.07
C ILE A 919 -29.20 5.81 -8.69
N GLY A 920 -29.34 4.86 -9.61
CA GLY A 920 -30.57 4.55 -10.34
C GLY A 920 -30.39 4.50 -11.85
N SER A 921 -31.45 4.80 -12.60
CA SER A 921 -31.45 4.70 -14.07
C SER A 921 -32.42 5.70 -14.70
N GLY A 922 -32.52 5.71 -16.03
CA GLY A 922 -33.52 6.57 -16.66
C GLY A 922 -34.96 6.12 -16.43
N LEU A 923 -35.26 4.82 -16.55
CA LEU A 923 -36.62 4.27 -16.42
C LEU A 923 -36.92 3.67 -15.02
N GLY A 924 -36.13 4.05 -14.02
CA GLY A 924 -36.33 3.71 -12.60
C GLY A 924 -35.75 2.36 -12.20
N GLY A 925 -36.25 1.77 -11.12
CA GLY A 925 -35.74 0.51 -10.57
C GLY A 925 -36.19 0.30 -9.14
N ARG A 926 -35.64 -0.72 -8.47
CA ARG A 926 -35.84 -0.92 -7.02
C ARG A 926 -34.55 -0.58 -6.31
N ILE A 927 -34.57 0.45 -5.47
CA ILE A 927 -33.38 0.94 -4.77
C ILE A 927 -33.71 0.98 -3.29
N ASN A 928 -33.02 0.16 -2.49
CA ASN A 928 -33.21 0.06 -1.04
C ASN A 928 -31.92 0.50 -0.35
N ILE A 929 -31.99 1.55 0.46
CA ILE A 929 -30.83 2.08 1.16
C ILE A 929 -31.07 1.97 2.67
N GLU A 930 -30.31 1.13 3.37
CA GLU A 930 -30.57 0.86 4.79
C GLU A 930 -29.47 1.33 5.76
N ARG A 931 -28.28 1.64 5.27
CA ARG A 931 -27.13 2.11 6.07
C ARG A 931 -26.03 2.69 5.19
N GLY A 932 -25.09 3.39 5.82
CA GLY A 932 -23.87 3.91 5.20
C GLY A 932 -23.92 5.41 4.89
N GLY A 933 -22.81 5.93 4.38
CA GLY A 933 -22.66 7.32 3.97
C GLY A 933 -22.77 7.51 2.45
N TYR A 934 -23.43 8.55 1.96
CA TYR A 934 -23.60 8.82 0.52
C TYR A 934 -23.26 10.25 0.16
N HIS A 935 -22.24 10.44 -0.67
CA HIS A 935 -21.84 11.77 -1.13
C HIS A 935 -21.91 11.84 -2.65
N ILE A 936 -22.87 12.57 -3.21
CA ILE A 936 -23.12 12.60 -4.65
C ILE A 936 -22.96 14.03 -5.18
N THR A 937 -21.97 14.25 -6.04
CA THR A 937 -21.76 15.52 -6.73
C THR A 937 -22.04 15.39 -8.21
N LEU A 938 -23.02 16.14 -8.72
CA LEU A 938 -23.43 16.13 -10.12
C LEU A 938 -23.22 17.50 -10.79
N ASN A 939 -22.41 17.54 -11.86
CA ASN A 939 -22.12 18.73 -12.65
C ASN A 939 -22.54 18.55 -14.13
N GLY A 940 -23.08 19.58 -14.81
CA GLY A 940 -23.50 19.52 -16.23
C GLY A 940 -24.92 20.05 -16.55
N GLU A 941 -25.66 19.42 -17.47
CA GLU A 941 -26.98 19.95 -17.92
C GLU A 941 -28.15 19.38 -17.11
N GLN A 942 -28.32 18.06 -17.07
CA GLN A 942 -29.42 17.38 -16.39
C GLN A 942 -28.89 16.30 -15.45
N GLY A 943 -29.51 16.11 -14.29
CA GLY A 943 -29.10 15.04 -13.39
C GLY A 943 -30.08 14.74 -12.26
N VAL A 944 -30.06 13.48 -11.81
CA VAL A 944 -30.75 13.03 -10.59
C VAL A 944 -29.74 12.39 -9.65
N GLY A 945 -29.71 12.79 -8.38
CA GLY A 945 -28.82 12.22 -7.36
C GLY A 945 -29.16 10.76 -7.12
N ILE A 946 -30.34 10.50 -6.57
CA ILE A 946 -30.87 9.16 -6.30
C ILE A 946 -32.28 9.06 -6.89
N GLY A 947 -32.51 8.12 -7.80
CA GLY A 947 -33.83 7.82 -8.36
C GLY A 947 -33.84 7.69 -9.88
N SER A 948 -34.71 8.45 -10.57
CA SER A 948 -34.96 8.26 -11.99
C SER A 948 -35.08 9.55 -12.81
N LEU A 949 -34.69 9.50 -14.08
CA LEU A 949 -34.88 10.63 -14.99
C LEU A 949 -36.32 10.70 -15.54
N LEU A 950 -36.84 9.58 -16.05
CA LEU A 950 -38.00 9.58 -16.94
C LEU A 950 -39.25 8.92 -16.34
N SER A 951 -39.10 8.02 -15.37
CA SER A 951 -40.21 7.21 -14.85
C SER A 951 -40.55 7.51 -13.39
N ASP A 952 -41.64 6.93 -12.92
CA ASP A 952 -41.99 6.90 -11.50
C ASP A 952 -40.94 6.16 -10.66
N ILE A 953 -40.76 6.60 -9.41
CA ILE A 953 -39.85 5.98 -8.43
C ILE A 953 -40.49 5.88 -7.04
N ASP A 954 -40.18 4.78 -6.35
CA ASP A 954 -40.49 4.55 -4.93
C ASP A 954 -39.17 4.25 -4.21
N LEU A 955 -38.79 5.10 -3.25
CA LEU A 955 -37.50 5.06 -2.56
C LEU A 955 -37.71 4.94 -1.06
N ASP A 956 -37.08 3.92 -0.46
CA ASP A 956 -37.00 3.72 0.98
C ASP A 956 -35.53 3.87 1.44
N ILE A 957 -35.29 4.86 2.29
CA ILE A 957 -33.98 5.22 2.84
C ILE A 957 -34.04 5.15 4.37
N LYS A 958 -33.08 4.48 5.01
CA LYS A 958 -33.02 4.31 6.47
C LYS A 958 -31.59 4.44 7.00
N SER A 959 -31.41 4.97 8.21
CA SER A 959 -30.14 4.92 8.96
C SER A 959 -28.90 5.38 8.17
N CYS A 960 -29.02 6.47 7.41
CA CYS A 960 -27.98 6.97 6.50
C CYS A 960 -27.54 8.41 6.79
N ASP A 961 -26.30 8.73 6.37
CA ASP A 961 -25.81 10.10 6.23
C ASP A 961 -25.62 10.44 4.74
N MET A 962 -26.27 11.49 4.24
CA MET A 962 -26.28 11.84 2.82
C MET A 962 -25.92 13.30 2.57
N SER A 963 -25.04 13.54 1.61
CA SER A 963 -24.72 14.85 1.06
C SER A 963 -24.85 14.83 -0.47
N ILE A 964 -25.77 15.62 -1.03
CA ILE A 964 -26.01 15.66 -2.48
C ILE A 964 -25.83 17.08 -2.99
N ASP A 965 -24.82 17.28 -3.84
CA ASP A 965 -24.47 18.55 -4.47
C ASP A 965 -24.83 18.50 -5.96
N ILE A 966 -25.72 19.40 -6.39
CA ILE A 966 -26.19 19.45 -7.77
C ILE A 966 -25.90 20.82 -8.37
N ASN A 967 -24.94 20.84 -9.29
CA ASN A 967 -24.59 21.99 -10.12
C ASN A 967 -24.96 21.69 -11.58
N LYS A 968 -26.28 21.59 -11.83
CA LYS A 968 -26.87 21.21 -13.12
C LYS A 968 -27.78 22.31 -13.66
N ALA A 969 -28.05 22.38 -14.96
CA ALA A 969 -29.13 23.25 -15.44
C ALA A 969 -30.52 22.79 -14.95
N VAL A 970 -30.77 21.48 -14.88
CA VAL A 970 -31.98 20.86 -14.33
C VAL A 970 -31.59 19.72 -13.39
N GLY A 971 -32.07 19.73 -12.15
CA GLY A 971 -31.56 18.82 -11.13
C GLY A 971 -32.59 18.34 -10.11
N VAL A 972 -32.55 17.05 -9.78
CA VAL A 972 -33.30 16.47 -8.66
C VAL A 972 -32.33 15.80 -7.68
N GLY A 973 -32.40 16.12 -6.39
CA GLY A 973 -31.61 15.46 -5.35
C GLY A 973 -32.03 14.00 -5.18
N ILE A 974 -33.22 13.78 -4.62
CA ILE A 974 -33.80 12.46 -4.37
C ILE A 974 -35.21 12.42 -4.98
N GLY A 975 -35.46 11.48 -5.89
CA GLY A 975 -36.77 11.28 -6.52
C GLY A 975 -36.69 11.13 -8.03
N SER A 976 -37.63 11.75 -8.75
CA SER A 976 -37.75 11.60 -10.20
C SER A 976 -37.73 12.95 -10.91
N MET A 977 -37.12 13.07 -12.09
CA MET A 977 -37.19 14.32 -12.85
C MET A 977 -38.54 14.49 -13.57
N ASP A 978 -38.96 13.49 -14.35
CA ASP A 978 -40.19 13.56 -15.16
C ASP A 978 -41.35 12.68 -14.66
N GLY A 979 -41.08 11.69 -13.81
CA GLY A 979 -42.09 10.79 -13.25
C GLY A 979 -42.57 11.19 -11.86
N ASN A 980 -43.55 10.44 -11.34
CA ASN A 980 -44.03 10.59 -9.97
C ASN A 980 -42.99 10.09 -8.96
N SER A 981 -43.05 10.65 -7.76
CA SER A 981 -42.06 10.35 -6.71
C SER A 981 -42.75 9.93 -5.42
N LYS A 982 -42.31 8.81 -4.84
CA LYS A 982 -42.63 8.40 -3.48
C LYS A 982 -41.31 8.19 -2.73
N VAL A 983 -41.06 9.00 -1.72
CA VAL A 983 -39.79 8.99 -0.97
C VAL A 983 -40.09 8.85 0.52
N SER A 984 -39.51 7.82 1.14
CA SER A 984 -39.56 7.58 2.58
C SER A 984 -38.15 7.61 3.14
N ILE A 985 -37.88 8.48 4.12
CA ILE A 985 -36.58 8.59 4.80
C ILE A 985 -36.79 8.45 6.30
N ILE A 986 -36.07 7.51 6.92
CA ILE A 986 -36.18 7.19 8.34
C ILE A 986 -34.80 7.25 9.00
N ASP A 987 -34.70 7.81 10.21
CA ASP A 987 -33.48 7.75 11.03
C ASP A 987 -32.22 8.23 10.28
N SER A 988 -32.30 9.35 9.55
CA SER A 988 -31.23 9.76 8.62
C SER A 988 -30.91 11.25 8.66
N ALA A 989 -29.67 11.58 8.34
CA ALA A 989 -29.20 12.94 8.08
C ALA A 989 -29.10 13.18 6.56
N VAL A 990 -29.73 14.25 6.05
CA VAL A 990 -29.77 14.54 4.62
C VAL A 990 -29.42 16.00 4.36
N GLY A 991 -28.28 16.24 3.73
CA GLY A 991 -27.81 17.50 3.19
C GLY A 991 -28.00 17.56 1.68
N ILE A 992 -28.66 18.60 1.15
CA ILE A 992 -28.81 18.79 -0.30
C ILE A 992 -28.51 20.24 -0.66
N TYR A 993 -27.56 20.44 -1.59
CA TYR A 993 -27.26 21.75 -2.16
C TYR A 993 -27.56 21.78 -3.66
N GLY A 994 -28.33 22.77 -4.09
CA GLY A 994 -28.75 22.93 -5.48
C GLY A 994 -28.37 24.29 -6.07
N ASN A 995 -27.61 24.27 -7.17
CA ASN A 995 -27.36 25.44 -8.00
C ASN A 995 -27.77 25.12 -9.44
N ALA A 996 -28.98 25.53 -9.84
CA ALA A 996 -29.59 25.11 -11.10
C ALA A 996 -30.61 26.09 -11.68
N ASN A 997 -30.99 25.97 -12.95
CA ASN A 997 -32.12 26.74 -13.50
C ASN A 997 -33.47 26.18 -13.03
N LYS A 998 -33.63 24.85 -13.05
CA LYS A 998 -34.76 24.12 -12.45
C LYS A 998 -34.25 23.14 -11.40
N PHE A 999 -34.77 23.21 -10.17
CA PHE A 999 -34.28 22.37 -9.07
C PHE A 999 -35.38 21.76 -8.20
N THR A 1000 -35.17 20.52 -7.77
CA THR A 1000 -35.94 19.89 -6.69
C THR A 1000 -35.03 19.14 -5.73
N ALA A 1001 -35.05 19.43 -4.43
CA ALA A 1001 -34.19 18.71 -3.48
C ALA A 1001 -34.71 17.29 -3.23
N ILE A 1002 -35.97 17.15 -2.81
CA ILE A 1002 -36.66 15.86 -2.67
C ILE A 1002 -38.02 15.94 -3.35
N GLY A 1003 -38.29 15.04 -4.31
CA GLY A 1003 -39.58 14.96 -4.99
C GLY A 1003 -39.47 14.83 -6.51
N THR A 1004 -40.14 15.72 -7.26
CA THR A 1004 -40.13 15.68 -8.73
C THR A 1004 -40.25 17.06 -9.38
N ILE A 1005 -39.76 17.20 -10.61
CA ILE A 1005 -39.89 18.43 -11.39
C ILE A 1005 -41.17 18.40 -12.23
N ARG A 1006 -41.29 17.44 -13.16
CA ARG A 1006 -42.42 17.36 -14.11
C ARG A 1006 -43.44 16.26 -13.80
N GLY A 1007 -43.23 15.50 -12.72
CA GLY A 1007 -44.17 14.48 -12.28
C GLY A 1007 -45.48 15.06 -11.78
N ASN A 1008 -46.58 14.31 -11.97
CA ASN A 1008 -47.91 14.74 -11.55
C ASN A 1008 -48.08 14.73 -10.03
N LYS A 1009 -47.37 13.85 -9.32
CA LYS A 1009 -47.51 13.64 -7.87
C LYS A 1009 -46.18 13.38 -7.18
N SER A 1010 -46.02 13.95 -5.98
CA SER A 1010 -44.95 13.64 -5.04
C SER A 1010 -45.49 13.31 -3.66
N TYR A 1011 -45.07 12.17 -3.09
CA TYR A 1011 -45.33 11.77 -1.71
C TYR A 1011 -44.01 11.69 -0.95
N ILE A 1012 -43.89 12.45 0.13
CA ILE A 1012 -42.66 12.53 0.93
C ILE A 1012 -42.99 12.20 2.37
N SER A 1013 -42.36 11.16 2.91
CA SER A 1013 -42.49 10.73 4.30
C SER A 1013 -41.12 10.82 4.98
N LEU A 1014 -40.99 11.66 6.01
CA LEU A 1014 -39.75 11.80 6.74
C LEU A 1014 -39.99 11.51 8.23
N THR A 1015 -39.18 10.64 8.84
CA THR A 1015 -39.37 10.21 10.22
C THR A 1015 -38.05 10.06 10.96
N ASP A 1016 -37.88 10.69 12.12
CA ASP A 1016 -36.60 10.67 12.87
C ASP A 1016 -35.41 11.21 12.03
N VAL A 1017 -35.63 12.30 11.29
CA VAL A 1017 -34.63 12.84 10.34
C VAL A 1017 -34.10 14.24 10.70
N SER A 1018 -32.91 14.56 10.19
CA SER A 1018 -32.36 15.92 10.10
C SER A 1018 -32.12 16.30 8.64
N VAL A 1019 -32.89 17.25 8.10
CA VAL A 1019 -32.76 17.70 6.70
C VAL A 1019 -32.19 19.11 6.63
N ASN A 1020 -31.11 19.30 5.87
CA ASN A 1020 -30.59 20.61 5.51
C ASN A 1020 -30.60 20.75 3.99
N ALA A 1021 -31.44 21.62 3.44
CA ALA A 1021 -31.49 21.84 2.00
C ALA A 1021 -31.34 23.31 1.66
N THR A 1022 -30.39 23.63 0.79
CA THR A 1022 -30.14 24.99 0.32
C THR A 1022 -30.14 25.03 -1.21
N ALA A 1023 -30.88 25.96 -1.80
CA ALA A 1023 -30.87 26.15 -3.24
C ALA A 1023 -30.74 27.61 -3.68
N ARG A 1024 -30.03 27.80 -4.80
CA ARG A 1024 -29.99 29.02 -5.60
C ARG A 1024 -30.44 28.65 -7.00
N SER A 1025 -31.69 28.94 -7.32
CA SER A 1025 -32.29 28.45 -8.57
C SER A 1025 -33.44 29.31 -9.05
N LYS A 1026 -33.50 29.61 -10.35
CA LYS A 1026 -34.58 30.41 -10.96
C LYS A 1026 -35.96 29.82 -10.72
N PHE A 1027 -36.14 28.51 -10.89
CA PHE A 1027 -37.42 27.82 -10.69
C PHE A 1027 -37.17 26.60 -9.81
N SER A 1028 -37.68 26.59 -8.58
CA SER A 1028 -37.33 25.51 -7.67
C SER A 1028 -38.35 25.25 -6.58
N THR A 1029 -38.36 24.01 -6.12
CA THR A 1029 -38.97 23.61 -4.86
C THR A 1029 -37.97 22.79 -4.07
N LEU A 1030 -37.87 22.96 -2.75
CA LEU A 1030 -36.97 22.09 -1.98
C LEU A 1030 -37.61 20.74 -1.74
N LEU A 1031 -38.86 20.73 -1.27
CA LEU A 1031 -39.60 19.49 -1.02
C LEU A 1031 -40.88 19.53 -1.86
N GLY A 1032 -41.08 18.56 -2.75
CA GLY A 1032 -42.36 18.37 -3.46
C GLY A 1032 -42.27 18.15 -4.97
N ALA A 1033 -43.42 18.28 -5.64
CA ALA A 1033 -43.53 18.26 -7.09
C ALA A 1033 -43.58 19.70 -7.63
N LEU A 1034 -42.59 20.14 -8.43
CA LEU A 1034 -42.55 21.53 -8.92
C LEU A 1034 -43.77 21.88 -9.78
N GLU A 1035 -44.16 20.98 -10.70
CA GLU A 1035 -45.27 21.16 -11.64
C GLU A 1035 -46.52 20.32 -11.28
N GLY A 1036 -46.54 19.65 -10.12
CA GLY A 1036 -47.57 18.67 -9.73
C GLY A 1036 -48.16 18.85 -8.33
N ALA A 1037 -48.94 17.84 -7.89
CA ALA A 1037 -49.53 17.76 -6.55
C ALA A 1037 -48.55 17.15 -5.54
N THR A 1038 -48.60 17.59 -4.29
CA THR A 1038 -47.65 17.15 -3.26
C THR A 1038 -48.32 16.77 -1.95
N LYS A 1039 -47.88 15.69 -1.32
CA LYS A 1039 -48.29 15.28 0.03
C LYS A 1039 -47.07 14.99 0.92
N PHE A 1040 -47.00 15.68 2.05
CA PHE A 1040 -45.96 15.47 3.07
C PHE A 1040 -46.51 14.79 4.31
N LYS A 1041 -45.71 13.88 4.86
CA LYS A 1041 -45.89 13.30 6.19
C LYS A 1041 -44.57 13.38 6.94
N LEU A 1042 -44.48 14.27 7.92
CA LEU A 1042 -43.25 14.58 8.63
C LEU A 1042 -43.45 14.30 10.13
N GLU A 1043 -42.68 13.39 10.70
CA GLU A 1043 -42.83 12.98 12.10
C GLU A 1043 -41.47 12.99 12.80
N ARG A 1044 -41.36 13.57 14.00
CA ARG A 1044 -40.15 13.52 14.85
C ARG A 1044 -38.86 13.90 14.11
N GLY A 1045 -38.50 15.18 14.07
CA GLY A 1045 -37.27 15.54 13.35
C GLY A 1045 -37.04 17.04 13.28
N LYS A 1046 -36.02 17.43 12.51
CA LYS A 1046 -35.72 18.83 12.26
C LYS A 1046 -35.37 19.09 10.81
N MET A 1047 -35.72 20.27 10.31
CA MET A 1047 -35.28 20.73 8.99
C MET A 1047 -34.85 22.18 8.99
N ARG A 1048 -33.83 22.47 8.18
CA ARG A 1048 -33.39 23.82 7.83
C ARG A 1048 -33.39 23.95 6.32
N LEU A 1049 -34.25 24.82 5.80
CA LEU A 1049 -34.50 24.96 4.37
C LEU A 1049 -34.28 26.41 3.92
N GLU A 1050 -33.41 26.63 2.94
CA GLU A 1050 -33.15 27.98 2.40
C GLU A 1050 -33.22 27.96 0.86
N ASN A 1051 -34.17 28.67 0.26
CA ASN A 1051 -34.32 28.70 -1.19
C ASN A 1051 -34.39 30.13 -1.73
N ASN A 1052 -33.58 30.42 -2.75
CA ASN A 1052 -33.48 31.74 -3.37
C ASN A 1052 -33.61 31.66 -4.90
N GLY A 1053 -34.52 32.45 -5.48
CA GLY A 1053 -34.60 32.69 -6.93
C GLY A 1053 -35.98 33.17 -7.41
N GLU A 1054 -36.12 33.44 -8.71
CA GLU A 1054 -37.29 34.12 -9.32
C GLU A 1054 -38.64 33.47 -8.92
N ARG A 1055 -38.72 32.14 -9.05
CA ARG A 1055 -39.90 31.32 -8.71
C ARG A 1055 -39.51 30.17 -7.78
N ALA A 1056 -38.90 30.52 -6.66
CA ALA A 1056 -38.53 29.58 -5.61
C ALA A 1056 -39.69 29.35 -4.61
N LEU A 1057 -39.92 28.08 -4.26
CA LEU A 1057 -40.79 27.63 -3.16
C LEU A 1057 -40.00 26.70 -2.24
N ILE A 1058 -40.41 26.61 -0.97
CA ILE A 1058 -39.84 25.65 -0.02
C ILE A 1058 -40.65 24.36 -0.09
N PHE A 1059 -41.98 24.47 -0.02
CA PHE A 1059 -42.88 23.33 0.06
C PHE A 1059 -43.87 23.29 -1.11
N GLY A 1060 -43.96 22.14 -1.74
CA GLY A 1060 -44.94 21.82 -2.77
C GLY A 1060 -44.56 22.38 -4.13
N GLY A 1061 -45.55 22.53 -5.01
CA GLY A 1061 -45.37 22.98 -6.38
C GLY A 1061 -45.99 24.34 -6.67
N HIS A 1062 -45.96 24.72 -7.94
CA HIS A 1062 -46.74 25.84 -8.47
C HIS A 1062 -48.24 25.53 -8.61
N THR A 1063 -48.74 24.53 -7.88
CA THR A 1063 -50.15 24.12 -7.81
C THR A 1063 -50.69 24.34 -6.40
N GLU A 1064 -52.01 24.57 -6.26
CA GLU A 1064 -52.66 24.66 -4.94
C GLU A 1064 -52.87 23.29 -4.26
N ASP A 1065 -52.48 22.19 -4.92
CA ASP A 1065 -52.73 20.84 -4.41
C ASP A 1065 -51.54 20.31 -3.61
N THR A 1066 -51.21 21.04 -2.55
CA THR A 1066 -50.17 20.67 -1.58
C THR A 1066 -50.80 20.41 -0.21
N GLN A 1067 -50.49 19.26 0.39
CA GLN A 1067 -50.91 18.86 1.74
C GLN A 1067 -49.68 18.65 2.62
N ILE A 1068 -49.62 19.33 3.74
CA ILE A 1068 -48.46 19.32 4.65
C ILE A 1068 -48.93 18.90 6.04
N TYR A 1069 -48.40 17.77 6.53
CA TYR A 1069 -48.63 17.31 7.88
C TYR A 1069 -47.30 17.12 8.59
N MET A 1070 -47.09 17.87 9.67
CA MET A 1070 -45.92 17.84 10.54
C MET A 1070 -46.35 17.52 11.98
N LYS A 1071 -45.71 16.52 12.60
CA LYS A 1071 -45.94 16.14 14.00
C LYS A 1071 -44.62 15.99 14.75
N ASN A 1072 -44.45 16.66 15.89
CA ASN A 1072 -43.18 16.66 16.65
C ASN A 1072 -41.97 17.02 15.78
N PHE A 1073 -42.14 17.99 14.89
CA PHE A 1073 -41.15 18.32 13.87
C PHE A 1073 -40.78 19.80 13.93
N ASP A 1074 -39.49 20.09 14.08
CA ASP A 1074 -38.95 21.44 14.10
C ASP A 1074 -38.58 21.89 12.68
N CYS A 1075 -39.10 23.04 12.25
CA CYS A 1075 -38.91 23.54 10.90
C CYS A 1075 -38.43 24.98 10.92
N TYR A 1076 -37.23 25.21 10.36
CA TYR A 1076 -36.78 26.53 9.96
C TYR A 1076 -36.79 26.60 8.43
N SER A 1077 -37.44 27.62 7.87
CA SER A 1077 -37.44 27.84 6.43
C SER A 1077 -37.27 29.31 6.07
N LYS A 1078 -36.55 29.57 4.98
CA LYS A 1078 -36.31 30.90 4.44
C LYS A 1078 -36.45 30.88 2.92
N SER A 1079 -37.50 31.53 2.42
CA SER A 1079 -37.76 31.73 0.99
C SER A 1079 -37.47 33.17 0.58
N LYS A 1080 -36.69 33.36 -0.49
CA LYS A 1080 -36.52 34.65 -1.16
C LYS A 1080 -36.86 34.50 -2.64
N SER A 1081 -38.01 35.05 -3.04
CA SER A 1081 -38.66 34.75 -4.32
C SER A 1081 -39.58 35.89 -4.75
N ASP A 1082 -39.71 36.11 -6.06
CA ASP A 1082 -40.64 37.11 -6.61
C ASP A 1082 -42.11 36.72 -6.36
N LEU A 1083 -42.35 35.45 -6.01
CA LEU A 1083 -43.68 34.93 -5.67
C LEU A 1083 -44.20 35.42 -4.32
N MET A 1084 -43.33 35.96 -3.46
CA MET A 1084 -43.67 36.34 -2.07
C MET A 1084 -44.36 35.20 -1.30
N ALA A 1085 -43.99 33.95 -1.60
CA ALA A 1085 -44.53 32.75 -1.00
C ALA A 1085 -43.42 31.71 -0.79
N ASP A 1086 -43.56 30.88 0.24
CA ASP A 1086 -42.77 29.66 0.49
C ASP A 1086 -43.56 28.38 0.16
N SER A 1087 -44.89 28.49 -0.01
CA SER A 1087 -45.78 27.42 -0.51
C SER A 1087 -47.10 28.01 -1.04
N TYR A 1088 -47.75 27.29 -1.98
CA TYR A 1088 -49.14 27.55 -2.39
C TYR A 1088 -50.18 26.64 -1.70
N ALA A 1089 -49.78 25.88 -0.68
CA ALA A 1089 -50.72 25.11 0.12
C ALA A 1089 -51.77 26.03 0.77
N LYS A 1090 -53.05 25.64 0.67
CA LYS A 1090 -54.12 26.34 1.40
C LYS A 1090 -53.85 26.24 2.92
N PRO A 1091 -54.14 27.28 3.72
CA PRO A 1091 -53.87 27.26 5.16
C PRO A 1091 -54.46 26.04 5.89
N GLU A 1092 -55.66 25.60 5.52
CA GLU A 1092 -56.32 24.40 6.05
C GLU A 1092 -55.61 23.06 5.75
N LYS A 1093 -54.73 23.05 4.74
CA LYS A 1093 -53.93 21.90 4.32
C LYS A 1093 -52.50 21.94 4.89
N PHE A 1094 -52.17 22.92 5.72
CA PHE A 1094 -50.89 23.04 6.40
C PHE A 1094 -51.07 22.83 7.91
N ILE A 1095 -50.68 21.65 8.39
CA ILE A 1095 -50.92 21.22 9.78
C ILE A 1095 -49.58 20.97 10.46
N LEU A 1096 -49.32 21.69 11.55
CA LEU A 1096 -48.19 21.49 12.45
C LEU A 1096 -48.71 21.18 13.86
N VAL A 1097 -48.40 19.99 14.36
CA VAL A 1097 -48.79 19.45 15.67
C VAL A 1097 -47.52 19.25 16.52
N GLU A 1098 -47.47 19.83 17.72
CA GLU A 1098 -46.38 19.61 18.69
C GLU A 1098 -44.94 19.91 18.18
N GLY A 1099 -44.70 20.98 17.41
CA GLY A 1099 -43.34 21.34 16.92
C GLY A 1099 -43.09 22.85 16.83
N LYS A 1100 -41.83 23.26 16.65
CA LYS A 1100 -41.47 24.67 16.43
C LYS A 1100 -41.36 24.99 14.94
N GLY A 1101 -41.96 26.08 14.50
CA GLY A 1101 -41.92 26.52 13.10
C GLY A 1101 -41.51 27.97 12.96
N GLU A 1102 -40.40 28.24 12.29
CA GLU A 1102 -39.94 29.57 11.89
C GLU A 1102 -39.94 29.66 10.36
N PHE A 1103 -40.86 30.46 9.81
CA PHE A 1103 -41.05 30.61 8.36
C PHE A 1103 -40.74 32.03 7.95
N TYR A 1104 -39.71 32.24 7.14
CA TYR A 1104 -39.32 33.55 6.63
C TYR A 1104 -39.60 33.67 5.14
N ILE A 1105 -40.38 34.67 4.76
CA ILE A 1105 -40.63 35.03 3.35
C ILE A 1105 -40.09 36.44 3.13
N ASP A 1106 -39.13 36.58 2.22
CA ASP A 1106 -38.40 37.83 1.95
C ASP A 1106 -37.88 38.50 3.24
N SER A 1107 -37.25 37.69 4.10
CA SER A 1107 -36.69 38.10 5.40
C SER A 1107 -37.71 38.59 6.43
N LYS A 1108 -39.02 38.39 6.20
CA LYS A 1108 -40.09 38.66 7.17
C LYS A 1108 -40.61 37.34 7.75
N LEU A 1109 -40.78 37.30 9.07
CA LEU A 1109 -41.37 36.17 9.76
C LEU A 1109 -42.87 36.09 9.42
N VAL A 1110 -43.35 34.90 9.06
CA VAL A 1110 -44.74 34.61 8.73
C VAL A 1110 -45.33 33.69 9.80
N GLU A 1111 -46.40 34.13 10.45
CA GLU A 1111 -47.14 33.32 11.40
C GLU A 1111 -48.06 32.35 10.65
N ARG A 1112 -47.91 31.05 10.92
CA ARG A 1112 -48.82 30.01 10.44
C ARG A 1112 -49.70 29.53 11.59
N ASN A 1113 -50.89 29.03 11.28
CA ASN A 1113 -51.75 28.39 12.28
C ASN A 1113 -51.07 27.12 12.82
N ILE A 1114 -50.42 27.23 13.96
CA ILE A 1114 -49.90 26.11 14.73
C ILE A 1114 -51.09 25.56 15.53
N SER A 1115 -51.62 24.42 15.11
CA SER A 1115 -52.63 23.72 15.89
C SER A 1115 -51.94 23.06 17.09
N GLN A 1116 -51.99 23.71 18.25
CA GLN A 1116 -51.75 23.04 19.53
C GLN A 1116 -52.99 22.17 19.84
N ILE A 1117 -53.11 21.02 19.19
CA ILE A 1117 -54.04 19.96 19.60
C ILE A 1117 -53.23 18.86 20.25
#